data_AF-A0A9R1E8F9-F1
#
_entry.id   AF-A0A9R1E8F9-F1
#
_cell.length_a   1.000
_cell.length_b   1.000
_cell.length_c   1.000
_cell.angle_alpha   90.00
_cell.angle_beta   90.00
_cell.angle_gamma   90.00
#
_symmetry.space_group_name_H-M   'P 1'
#
loop_
_entity.id
_entity.type
_entity.pdbx_description
1 polymer ?
#
loop_
_entity_poly.entity_id
_entity_poly.type
_entity_poly.pdbx_seq_one_letter_code
_entity_poly.pdbx_strand_id
1 'polypeptide(L)'
;MDSTCFRLHQLEAITNNFSGDQKVGSGGYGDVYKAVLNGEEIAVKKLHVLQGLDDEDFRNELCNFNKVNHKNIIRLIGYCHDTHERCVEYGGELILARIVERLLCFEYMQGGSLDKHIGDESCLLDWATCYKIIQGTCEGLNHLHNAQEKPIFHLDLKPSNILLDNNITPKITDLHFSTRVASTEEYYKTEIIRGTMSYMPPEYIECGIVSNKFDVFSLGAVIIRVVAGNKGYYRGHRELSRTQFIELVVENWKGRLQPSSEYRSHDIDILRVRTCVEMALRCVDRDREKRPCIEDIVHELEELEAEIKRIMSVPLEESKVLIPQMGSNPYHLPLQHLKDITDNFCDDRKLGSGGFGVVYKGVLQNGNMVAVKKLVMSTPKSQNQFENEGDLLMTLKHPNIVRLLGYCYETELIYVPYKDKFVFAQDTQHLLCLEYMPNGSLDNYISDAYVSSGLDWHTRYKVIEGIAFGLKYLHEEATVPIIHLDLKPPNILLDENFVPKITDFGLSRLFHQNQTIHTATYTGTFGYMALEYQLRGIITPMADIFSLGVIIMEVITGHRKYPYPDDIRKSSKDFIEREVQKWRIKLQEEPGYISLEADCQQIEKCIQIGLICVNPEPTKRPTVKKIIDMLQGLESMEWYIRNELSIDGIQEEQ
;
A
#
# COMPACT_ATOMS: atom_id res chain seq x y z
N MET A 1 -44.25 -4.08 22.76
CA MET A 1 -45.55 -3.43 22.49
C MET A 1 -46.34 -4.42 21.69
N ASP A 2 -47.52 -4.83 22.15
CA ASP A 2 -48.34 -5.79 21.41
C ASP A 2 -48.85 -5.12 20.13
N SER A 3 -48.69 -5.79 18.97
CA SER A 3 -49.25 -5.33 17.69
C SER A 3 -50.76 -5.13 17.81
N THR A 4 -51.30 -4.05 17.23
CA THR A 4 -52.74 -3.76 17.29
C THR A 4 -53.52 -4.73 16.41
N CYS A 5 -54.57 -5.36 16.95
CA CYS A 5 -55.52 -6.16 16.16
C CYS A 5 -56.57 -5.23 15.55
N PHE A 6 -56.56 -5.09 14.23
CA PHE A 6 -57.50 -4.28 13.47
C PHE A 6 -58.70 -5.11 12.99
N ARG A 7 -59.87 -4.48 12.93
CA ARG A 7 -61.04 -5.07 12.25
C ARG A 7 -60.92 -4.86 10.75
N LEU A 8 -61.38 -5.83 9.95
CA LEU A 8 -61.25 -5.79 8.48
C LEU A 8 -61.80 -4.50 7.87
N HIS A 9 -63.00 -4.08 8.29
CA HIS A 9 -63.64 -2.84 7.78
C HIS A 9 -62.81 -1.56 8.02
N GLN A 10 -61.95 -1.55 9.05
CA GLN A 10 -61.07 -0.41 9.30
C GLN A 10 -59.96 -0.35 8.25
N LEU A 11 -59.39 -1.51 7.92
CA LEU A 11 -58.36 -1.63 6.88
C LEU A 11 -58.94 -1.40 5.48
N GLU A 12 -60.17 -1.88 5.22
CA GLU A 12 -60.90 -1.57 3.98
C GLU A 12 -61.12 -0.07 3.80
N ALA A 13 -61.53 0.64 4.86
CA ALA A 13 -61.77 2.08 4.79
C ALA A 13 -60.49 2.87 4.44
N ILE A 14 -59.37 2.56 5.10
CA ILE A 14 -58.10 3.29 4.86
C ILE A 14 -57.39 2.86 3.57
N THR A 15 -57.74 1.69 3.01
CA THR A 15 -57.22 1.18 1.73
C THR A 15 -58.16 1.42 0.54
N ASN A 16 -59.24 2.19 0.73
CA ASN A 16 -60.30 2.38 -0.27
C ASN A 16 -60.77 1.04 -0.89
N ASN A 17 -61.11 0.08 -0.03
CA ASN A 17 -61.47 -1.29 -0.38
C ASN A 17 -60.38 -2.01 -1.20
N PHE A 18 -59.11 -1.84 -0.82
CA PHE A 18 -57.95 -2.40 -1.52
C PHE A 18 -57.92 -2.00 -3.01
N SER A 19 -58.17 -0.71 -3.29
CA SER A 19 -58.15 -0.19 -4.67
C SER A 19 -56.80 -0.37 -5.34
N GLY A 20 -56.81 -0.65 -6.64
CA GLY A 20 -55.60 -0.73 -7.47
C GLY A 20 -54.77 0.56 -7.45
N ASP A 21 -55.41 1.72 -7.25
CA ASP A 21 -54.72 3.03 -7.17
C ASP A 21 -53.81 3.15 -5.93
N GLN A 22 -54.05 2.34 -4.91
CA GLN A 22 -53.26 2.30 -3.69
C GLN A 22 -52.29 1.11 -3.64
N LYS A 23 -52.25 0.28 -4.68
CA LYS A 23 -51.38 -0.89 -4.74
C LYS A 23 -49.93 -0.46 -5.00
N VAL A 24 -49.03 -0.82 -4.09
CA VAL A 24 -47.60 -0.46 -4.12
C VAL A 24 -46.77 -1.59 -4.72
N GLY A 25 -47.25 -2.83 -4.58
CA GLY A 25 -46.59 -4.01 -5.10
C GLY A 25 -47.43 -5.27 -4.94
N SER A 26 -46.98 -6.33 -5.60
CA SER A 26 -47.54 -7.67 -5.50
C SER A 26 -46.38 -8.67 -5.42
N GLY A 27 -46.47 -9.64 -4.54
CA GLY A 27 -45.49 -10.72 -4.39
C GLY A 27 -46.18 -12.09 -4.38
N GLY A 28 -45.38 -13.16 -4.29
CA GLY A 28 -45.92 -14.53 -4.30
C GLY A 28 -46.92 -14.83 -3.17
N TYR A 29 -46.82 -14.10 -2.05
CA TYR A 29 -47.59 -14.35 -0.83
C TYR A 29 -48.70 -13.33 -0.58
N GLY A 30 -48.76 -12.22 -1.34
CA GLY A 30 -49.75 -11.18 -1.10
C GLY A 30 -49.50 -9.88 -1.84
N ASP A 31 -50.50 -9.01 -1.76
CA ASP A 31 -50.50 -7.66 -2.31
C ASP A 31 -50.26 -6.63 -1.22
N VAL A 32 -49.52 -5.56 -1.53
CA VAL A 32 -49.21 -4.48 -0.59
C VAL A 32 -49.88 -3.19 -1.04
N TYR A 33 -50.63 -2.57 -0.13
CA TYR A 33 -51.38 -1.34 -0.35
C TYR A 33 -50.85 -0.22 0.55
N LYS A 34 -50.76 1.00 0.02
CA LYS A 34 -50.45 2.20 0.78
C LYS A 34 -51.74 2.74 1.40
N ALA A 35 -51.73 2.99 2.70
CA ALA A 35 -52.85 3.58 3.42
C ALA A 35 -52.37 4.69 4.36
N VAL A 36 -53.32 5.48 4.88
CA VAL A 36 -53.05 6.49 5.92
C VAL A 36 -53.84 6.14 7.16
N LEU A 37 -53.15 5.89 8.27
CA LEU A 37 -53.72 5.57 9.56
C LEU A 37 -53.34 6.66 10.56
N ASN A 38 -54.32 7.38 11.12
CA ASN A 38 -54.11 8.47 12.07
C ASN A 38 -53.13 9.56 11.58
N GLY A 39 -53.07 9.80 10.26
CA GLY A 39 -52.15 10.77 9.65
C GLY A 39 -50.77 10.21 9.28
N GLU A 40 -50.47 8.95 9.62
CA GLU A 40 -49.22 8.28 9.25
C GLU A 40 -49.40 7.37 8.03
N GLU A 41 -48.44 7.35 7.11
CA GLU A 41 -48.43 6.42 5.98
C GLU A 41 -48.05 5.01 6.46
N ILE A 42 -48.86 4.02 6.08
CA ILE A 42 -48.64 2.62 6.41
C ILE A 42 -48.69 1.74 5.14
N ALA A 43 -48.05 0.58 5.22
CA ALA A 43 -48.14 -0.47 4.22
C ALA A 43 -49.02 -1.61 4.74
N VAL A 44 -50.11 -1.92 4.05
CA VAL A 44 -51.03 -3.02 4.38
C VAL A 44 -50.77 -4.16 3.42
N LYS A 45 -50.14 -5.24 3.90
CA LYS A 45 -49.91 -6.47 3.14
C LYS A 45 -51.10 -7.41 3.33
N LYS A 46 -51.89 -7.62 2.28
CA LYS A 46 -53.00 -8.57 2.21
C LYS A 46 -52.50 -9.88 1.62
N LEU A 47 -52.54 -10.96 2.40
CA LEU A 47 -52.03 -12.27 1.96
C LEU A 47 -53.00 -12.94 0.99
N HIS A 48 -52.46 -13.64 -0.01
CA HIS A 48 -53.28 -14.38 -0.98
C HIS A 48 -54.03 -15.55 -0.32
N VAL A 49 -55.29 -15.75 -0.72
CA VAL A 49 -56.10 -16.90 -0.30
C VAL A 49 -55.66 -18.12 -1.12
N LEU A 50 -54.62 -18.82 -0.67
CA LEU A 50 -54.11 -20.03 -1.31
C LEU A 50 -54.57 -21.27 -0.53
N GLN A 51 -55.11 -22.28 -1.24
CA GLN A 51 -55.41 -23.58 -0.65
C GLN A 51 -54.11 -24.23 -0.15
N GLY A 52 -53.99 -24.43 1.17
CA GLY A 52 -52.85 -25.14 1.78
C GLY A 52 -51.74 -24.26 2.36
N LEU A 53 -51.88 -22.93 2.40
CA LEU A 53 -51.04 -22.07 3.24
C LEU A 53 -51.72 -21.93 4.61
N ASP A 54 -51.10 -22.58 5.59
CA ASP A 54 -51.61 -22.80 6.94
C ASP A 54 -51.68 -21.47 7.72
N ASP A 55 -52.63 -21.36 8.65
CA ASP A 55 -52.62 -20.24 9.61
C ASP A 55 -51.29 -20.18 10.39
N GLU A 56 -50.54 -21.29 10.41
CA GLU A 56 -49.19 -21.39 10.96
C GLU A 56 -48.22 -20.38 10.35
N ASP A 57 -48.17 -20.21 9.02
CA ASP A 57 -47.22 -19.28 8.36
C ASP A 57 -47.53 -17.81 8.72
N PHE A 58 -48.82 -17.44 8.71
CA PHE A 58 -49.26 -16.12 9.15
C PHE A 58 -48.94 -15.88 10.63
N ARG A 59 -49.22 -16.87 11.49
CA ARG A 59 -48.91 -16.77 12.92
C ARG A 59 -47.41 -16.70 13.17
N ASN A 60 -46.59 -17.43 12.40
CA ASN A 60 -45.14 -17.43 12.51
C ASN A 60 -44.55 -16.06 12.16
N GLU A 61 -44.96 -15.48 11.04
CA GLU A 61 -44.51 -14.15 10.65
C GLU A 61 -44.95 -13.08 11.65
N LEU A 62 -46.23 -13.10 12.07
CA LEU A 62 -46.75 -12.21 13.10
C LEU A 62 -45.97 -12.34 14.42
N CYS A 63 -45.67 -13.57 14.85
CA CYS A 63 -44.91 -13.83 16.06
C CYS A 63 -43.45 -13.38 15.95
N ASN A 64 -42.83 -13.47 14.77
CA ASN A 64 -41.47 -13.01 14.54
C ASN A 64 -41.39 -11.49 14.67
N PHE A 65 -42.26 -10.75 13.98
CA PHE A 65 -42.26 -9.29 14.07
C PHE A 65 -42.65 -8.74 15.44
N ASN A 66 -43.58 -9.39 16.16
CA ASN A 66 -44.00 -8.92 17.49
C ASN A 66 -42.88 -8.90 18.54
N LYS A 67 -41.81 -9.68 18.34
CA LYS A 67 -40.70 -9.77 19.29
C LYS A 67 -39.46 -8.99 18.86
N VAL A 68 -39.45 -8.47 17.65
CA VAL A 68 -38.28 -7.82 17.06
C VAL A 68 -38.52 -6.32 17.01
N ASN A 69 -37.60 -5.55 17.61
CA ASN A 69 -37.62 -4.10 17.56
C ASN A 69 -36.21 -3.57 17.34
N HIS A 70 -35.92 -3.14 16.12
CA HIS A 70 -34.63 -2.60 15.74
C HIS A 70 -34.79 -1.55 14.64
N LYS A 71 -33.92 -0.53 14.62
CA LYS A 71 -33.98 0.55 13.63
C LYS A 71 -33.85 0.05 12.18
N ASN A 72 -33.17 -1.08 11.97
CA ASN A 72 -32.95 -1.71 10.66
C ASN A 72 -33.85 -2.93 10.37
N ILE A 73 -34.95 -3.08 11.09
CA ILE A 73 -35.96 -4.11 10.82
C ILE A 73 -37.31 -3.41 10.71
N ILE A 74 -38.12 -3.80 9.72
CA ILE A 74 -39.42 -3.18 9.50
C ILE A 74 -40.31 -3.32 10.73
N ARG A 75 -40.94 -2.22 11.13
CA ARG A 75 -41.86 -2.21 12.27
C ARG A 75 -43.25 -2.66 11.86
N LEU A 76 -43.74 -3.72 12.52
CA LEU A 76 -45.14 -4.11 12.48
C LEU A 76 -45.99 -3.17 13.36
N ILE A 77 -47.00 -2.57 12.77
CA ILE A 77 -47.98 -1.68 13.42
C ILE A 77 -49.14 -2.49 13.98
N GLY A 78 -49.60 -3.47 13.22
CA GLY A 78 -50.74 -4.30 13.60
C GLY A 78 -51.05 -5.37 12.57
N TYR A 79 -52.12 -6.11 12.82
CA TYR A 79 -52.54 -7.22 11.96
C TYR A 79 -54.07 -7.31 11.94
N CYS A 80 -54.58 -8.06 10.97
CA CYS A 80 -55.98 -8.46 10.91
C CYS A 80 -56.04 -9.96 10.58
N HIS A 81 -56.84 -10.69 11.35
CA HIS A 81 -57.24 -12.06 11.05
C HIS A 81 -58.76 -12.10 11.22
N ASP A 82 -59.46 -12.03 10.10
CA ASP A 82 -60.91 -11.94 10.07
C ASP A 82 -61.48 -13.15 9.32
N THR A 83 -62.52 -13.77 9.88
CA THR A 83 -63.19 -14.90 9.25
C THR A 83 -64.64 -14.53 9.04
N HIS A 84 -65.08 -14.53 7.78
CA HIS A 84 -66.47 -14.23 7.42
C HIS A 84 -66.97 -15.17 6.32
N GLU A 85 -68.29 -15.26 6.20
CA GLU A 85 -68.95 -16.11 5.22
C GLU A 85 -69.35 -15.29 3.98
N ARG A 86 -69.12 -15.85 2.80
CA ARG A 86 -69.48 -15.23 1.52
C ARG A 86 -70.12 -16.27 0.62
N CYS A 87 -71.23 -15.93 -0.02
CA CYS A 87 -71.79 -16.75 -1.08
C CYS A 87 -70.86 -16.69 -2.30
N VAL A 88 -70.34 -17.84 -2.72
CA VAL A 88 -69.50 -17.99 -3.91
C VAL A 88 -70.17 -18.99 -4.85
N GLU A 89 -70.03 -18.77 -6.15
CA GLU A 89 -70.54 -19.68 -7.17
C GLU A 89 -69.52 -20.82 -7.38
N TYR A 90 -69.96 -22.06 -7.19
CA TYR A 90 -69.14 -23.26 -7.42
C TYR A 90 -69.96 -24.30 -8.18
N GLY A 91 -69.54 -24.62 -9.41
CA GLY A 91 -70.26 -25.57 -10.25
C GLY A 91 -71.67 -25.14 -10.66
N GLY A 92 -71.97 -23.83 -10.68
CA GLY A 92 -73.29 -23.28 -11.02
C GLY A 92 -74.28 -23.17 -9.85
N GLU A 93 -73.86 -23.52 -8.63
CA GLU A 93 -74.64 -23.31 -7.40
C GLU A 93 -73.97 -22.28 -6.49
N LEU A 94 -74.78 -21.49 -5.78
CA LEU A 94 -74.30 -20.57 -4.74
C LEU A 94 -74.07 -21.36 -3.45
N ILE A 95 -72.81 -21.51 -3.07
CA ILE A 95 -72.40 -22.11 -1.80
C ILE A 95 -71.94 -21.04 -0.83
N LEU A 96 -72.23 -21.21 0.46
CA LEU A 96 -71.71 -20.35 1.52
C LEU A 96 -70.28 -20.79 1.84
N ALA A 97 -69.29 -20.02 1.39
CA ALA A 97 -67.88 -20.29 1.67
C ALA A 97 -67.38 -19.45 2.83
N ARG A 98 -66.64 -20.08 3.75
CA ARG A 98 -65.91 -19.38 4.81
C ARG A 98 -64.60 -18.85 4.25
N ILE A 99 -64.45 -17.53 4.23
CA ILE A 99 -63.25 -16.82 3.78
C ILE A 99 -62.49 -16.35 5.02
N VAL A 100 -61.18 -16.57 5.02
CA VAL A 100 -60.27 -16.08 6.07
C VAL A 100 -59.37 -15.01 5.44
N GLU A 101 -59.50 -13.78 5.91
CA GLU A 101 -58.69 -12.64 5.50
C GLU A 101 -57.53 -12.44 6.48
N ARG A 102 -56.31 -12.34 5.95
CA ARG A 102 -55.08 -12.21 6.72
C ARG A 102 -54.30 -11.00 6.22
N LEU A 103 -54.10 -10.02 7.10
CA LEU A 103 -53.40 -8.78 6.77
C LEU A 103 -52.35 -8.44 7.83
N LEU A 104 -51.23 -7.90 7.37
CA LEU A 104 -50.17 -7.34 8.20
C LEU A 104 -49.97 -5.87 7.84
N CYS A 105 -49.93 -5.00 8.85
CA CYS A 105 -49.76 -3.57 8.70
C CYS A 105 -48.37 -3.16 9.18
N PHE A 106 -47.57 -2.57 8.31
CA PHE A 106 -46.21 -2.14 8.58
C PHE A 106 -46.06 -0.62 8.40
N GLU A 107 -44.99 -0.05 8.92
CA GLU A 107 -44.57 1.29 8.52
C GLU A 107 -44.31 1.35 7.00
N TYR A 108 -44.65 2.48 6.38
CA TYR A 108 -44.42 2.68 4.95
C TYR A 108 -42.99 3.14 4.66
N MET A 109 -42.37 2.59 3.61
CA MET A 109 -40.97 2.84 3.22
C MET A 109 -40.92 3.63 1.91
N GLN A 110 -40.67 4.93 2.01
CA GLN A 110 -40.78 5.86 0.89
C GLN A 110 -39.66 5.69 -0.14
N GLY A 111 -38.47 5.27 0.29
CA GLY A 111 -37.34 4.97 -0.60
C GLY A 111 -37.52 3.69 -1.41
N GLY A 112 -38.57 2.91 -1.14
CA GLY A 112 -38.83 1.64 -1.83
C GLY A 112 -37.79 0.58 -1.49
N SER A 113 -37.66 -0.42 -2.36
CA SER A 113 -36.77 -1.57 -2.17
C SER A 113 -35.39 -1.34 -2.80
N LEU A 114 -34.34 -1.87 -2.18
CA LEU A 114 -32.94 -1.66 -2.56
C LEU A 114 -32.63 -2.12 -3.99
N ASP A 115 -33.30 -3.17 -4.48
CA ASP A 115 -33.14 -3.65 -5.86
C ASP A 115 -33.41 -2.57 -6.92
N LYS A 116 -34.32 -1.62 -6.65
CA LYS A 116 -34.63 -0.51 -7.56
C LYS A 116 -33.50 0.51 -7.67
N HIS A 117 -32.53 0.48 -6.75
CA HIS A 117 -31.39 1.38 -6.72
C HIS A 117 -30.11 0.72 -7.26
N ILE A 118 -30.14 -0.57 -7.59
CA ILE A 118 -28.97 -1.31 -8.10
C ILE A 118 -28.94 -1.25 -9.63
N GLY A 119 -27.92 -0.58 -10.18
CA GLY A 119 -27.67 -0.50 -11.62
C GLY A 119 -26.88 -1.70 -12.16
N ASP A 120 -26.53 -1.62 -13.45
CA ASP A 120 -25.78 -2.68 -14.14
C ASP A 120 -24.35 -2.85 -13.62
N GLU A 121 -23.64 -1.76 -13.33
CA GLU A 121 -22.21 -1.77 -12.98
C GLU A 121 -21.95 -1.47 -11.49
N SER A 122 -22.92 -0.88 -10.78
CA SER A 122 -22.90 -0.59 -9.34
C SER A 122 -24.24 0.00 -8.89
N CYS A 123 -24.44 0.17 -7.58
CA CYS A 123 -25.57 0.93 -7.05
C CYS A 123 -25.59 2.37 -7.58
N LEU A 124 -26.77 2.88 -7.93
CA LEU A 124 -26.96 4.23 -8.46
C LEU A 124 -26.77 5.33 -7.41
N LEU A 125 -26.84 4.97 -6.12
CA LEU A 125 -26.60 5.85 -4.98
C LEU A 125 -25.12 6.20 -4.86
N ASP A 126 -24.81 7.28 -4.14
CA ASP A 126 -23.44 7.61 -3.76
C ASP A 126 -22.84 6.58 -2.79
N TRP A 127 -21.51 6.55 -2.68
CA TRP A 127 -20.82 5.54 -1.88
C TRP A 127 -21.17 5.62 -0.39
N ALA A 128 -21.23 6.82 0.19
CA ALA A 128 -21.53 7.00 1.60
C ALA A 128 -22.93 6.44 1.95
N THR A 129 -23.89 6.63 1.06
CA THR A 129 -25.23 6.05 1.17
C THR A 129 -25.20 4.52 1.02
N CYS A 130 -24.45 3.99 0.05
CA CYS A 130 -24.28 2.54 -0.11
C CYS A 130 -23.66 1.88 1.14
N TYR A 131 -22.63 2.50 1.70
CA TYR A 131 -21.94 2.03 2.90
C TYR A 131 -22.87 2.01 4.11
N LYS A 132 -23.69 3.05 4.31
CA LYS A 132 -24.74 3.06 5.35
C LYS A 132 -25.78 1.96 5.18
N ILE A 133 -26.17 1.66 3.94
CA ILE A 133 -27.10 0.56 3.64
C ILE A 133 -26.50 -0.79 4.04
N ILE A 134 -25.22 -1.02 3.71
CA ILE A 134 -24.50 -2.23 4.08
C ILE A 134 -24.41 -2.34 5.61
N GLN A 135 -23.92 -1.30 6.29
CA GLN A 135 -23.81 -1.26 7.75
C GLN A 135 -25.16 -1.55 8.44
N GLY A 136 -26.22 -0.82 8.06
CA GLY A 136 -27.53 -1.00 8.68
C GLY A 136 -28.13 -2.38 8.42
N THR A 137 -27.87 -2.99 7.26
CA THR A 137 -28.31 -4.35 6.96
C THR A 137 -27.54 -5.37 7.80
N CYS A 138 -26.23 -5.20 7.99
CA CYS A 138 -25.42 -6.02 8.90
C CYS A 138 -25.94 -5.92 10.34
N GLU A 139 -26.21 -4.71 10.84
CA GLU A 139 -26.75 -4.48 12.19
C GLU A 139 -28.14 -5.12 12.37
N GLY A 140 -29.02 -4.96 11.38
CA GLY A 140 -30.35 -5.57 11.38
C GLY A 140 -30.29 -7.10 11.41
N LEU A 141 -29.40 -7.70 10.61
CA LEU A 141 -29.23 -9.14 10.58
C LEU A 141 -28.60 -9.67 11.88
N ASN A 142 -27.62 -8.95 12.43
CA ASN A 142 -27.01 -9.27 13.72
C ASN A 142 -28.07 -9.29 14.84
N HIS A 143 -28.99 -8.32 14.83
CA HIS A 143 -30.08 -8.28 15.79
C HIS A 143 -31.01 -9.50 15.68
N LEU A 144 -31.34 -9.95 14.46
CA LEU A 144 -32.15 -11.16 14.26
C LEU A 144 -31.47 -12.43 14.78
N HIS A 145 -30.16 -12.56 14.56
CA HIS A 145 -29.41 -13.76 14.93
C HIS A 145 -29.08 -13.81 16.43
N ASN A 146 -28.69 -12.68 17.01
CA ASN A 146 -28.00 -12.67 18.32
C ASN A 146 -28.75 -11.93 19.43
N ALA A 147 -29.71 -11.04 19.13
CA ALA A 147 -30.40 -10.26 20.17
C ALA A 147 -31.65 -10.95 20.76
N GLN A 148 -32.11 -12.02 20.12
CA GLN A 148 -33.32 -12.76 20.51
C GLN A 148 -32.95 -14.00 21.35
N GLU A 149 -33.83 -14.41 22.28
CA GLU A 149 -33.63 -15.64 23.08
C GLU A 149 -33.45 -16.88 22.19
N LYS A 150 -34.13 -16.89 21.03
CA LYS A 150 -33.95 -17.88 19.96
C LYS A 150 -33.55 -17.14 18.69
N PRO A 151 -32.42 -17.51 18.05
CA PRO A 151 -32.00 -16.93 16.78
C PRO A 151 -33.11 -17.02 15.73
N ILE A 152 -33.31 -15.92 15.00
CA ILE A 152 -34.22 -15.86 13.86
C ILE A 152 -33.38 -15.83 12.59
N PHE A 153 -33.44 -16.89 11.79
CA PHE A 153 -32.81 -16.91 10.47
C PHE A 153 -33.80 -16.39 9.43
N HIS A 154 -33.39 -15.45 8.59
CA HIS A 154 -34.23 -14.76 7.62
C HIS A 154 -34.65 -15.67 6.47
N LEU A 155 -33.70 -16.40 5.88
CA LEU A 155 -33.83 -17.41 4.83
C LEU A 155 -34.23 -16.94 3.42
N ASP A 156 -34.62 -15.67 3.24
CA ASP A 156 -34.80 -15.05 1.91
C ASP A 156 -34.27 -13.61 1.85
N LEU A 157 -33.08 -13.37 2.40
CA LEU A 157 -32.47 -12.03 2.40
C LEU A 157 -32.00 -11.69 0.98
N LYS A 158 -32.52 -10.59 0.44
CA LYS A 158 -32.23 -10.10 -0.92
C LYS A 158 -32.52 -8.60 -1.01
N PRO A 159 -32.06 -7.89 -2.05
CA PRO A 159 -32.26 -6.46 -2.16
C PRO A 159 -33.75 -6.03 -2.23
N SER A 160 -34.66 -6.87 -2.76
CA SER A 160 -36.10 -6.56 -2.73
C SER A 160 -36.70 -6.61 -1.32
N ASN A 161 -36.03 -7.29 -0.38
CA ASN A 161 -36.45 -7.47 1.02
C ASN A 161 -35.66 -6.55 1.96
N ILE A 162 -34.94 -5.56 1.41
CA ILE A 162 -34.32 -4.46 2.15
C ILE A 162 -34.99 -3.18 1.66
N LEU A 163 -35.83 -2.59 2.51
CA LEU A 163 -36.56 -1.37 2.19
C LEU A 163 -35.85 -0.14 2.76
N LEU A 164 -36.06 1.01 2.14
CA LEU A 164 -35.42 2.26 2.48
C LEU A 164 -36.47 3.26 2.96
N ASP A 165 -36.25 3.87 4.13
CA ASP A 165 -37.08 4.97 4.62
C ASP A 165 -36.75 6.30 3.93
N ASN A 166 -37.40 7.39 4.34
CA ASN A 166 -37.14 8.75 3.84
C ASN A 166 -35.68 9.22 3.99
N ASN A 167 -34.92 8.65 4.93
CA ASN A 167 -33.52 8.98 5.18
C ASN A 167 -32.56 7.99 4.52
N ILE A 168 -33.06 7.09 3.66
CA ILE A 168 -32.31 6.00 3.04
C ILE A 168 -31.71 5.03 4.08
N THR A 169 -32.35 4.92 5.25
CA THR A 169 -31.97 3.92 6.25
C THR A 169 -32.52 2.56 5.84
N PRO A 170 -31.70 1.49 5.78
CA PRO A 170 -32.15 0.17 5.39
C PRO A 170 -32.96 -0.52 6.49
N LYS A 171 -34.03 -1.19 6.09
CA LYS A 171 -34.86 -2.02 6.97
C LYS A 171 -35.18 -3.36 6.33
N ILE A 172 -34.75 -4.43 7.00
CA ILE A 172 -35.04 -5.81 6.58
C ILE A 172 -36.53 -6.09 6.76
N THR A 173 -37.16 -6.69 5.76
CA THR A 173 -38.58 -7.07 5.74
C THR A 173 -38.77 -8.50 5.26
N ASP A 174 -40.02 -8.99 5.27
CA ASP A 174 -40.44 -10.27 4.68
C ASP A 174 -39.91 -11.51 5.44
N LEU A 175 -40.25 -11.60 6.72
CA LEU A 175 -39.88 -12.72 7.59
C LEU A 175 -40.75 -13.99 7.41
N HIS A 176 -41.36 -14.16 6.23
CA HIS A 176 -42.29 -15.26 5.93
C HIS A 176 -41.63 -16.63 6.05
N PHE A 177 -40.39 -16.76 5.55
CA PHE A 177 -39.63 -18.01 5.62
C PHE A 177 -38.82 -18.13 6.91
N SER A 178 -38.87 -17.10 7.77
CA SER A 178 -37.95 -17.04 8.88
C SER A 178 -38.28 -18.08 9.94
N THR A 179 -37.25 -18.80 10.37
CA THR A 179 -37.38 -19.90 11.33
C THR A 179 -36.64 -19.56 12.60
N ARG A 180 -37.23 -19.96 13.74
CA ARG A 180 -36.59 -19.92 15.05
C ARG A 180 -35.88 -21.23 15.29
N VAL A 181 -34.59 -21.15 15.58
CA VAL A 181 -33.79 -22.34 15.87
C VAL A 181 -33.71 -22.52 17.39
N ALA A 182 -33.81 -23.77 17.84
CA ALA A 182 -33.56 -24.08 19.24
C ALA A 182 -32.11 -23.71 19.57
N SER A 183 -31.88 -23.05 20.71
CA SER A 183 -30.57 -22.51 21.10
C SER A 183 -29.44 -23.56 21.20
N THR A 184 -29.78 -24.85 21.14
CA THR A 184 -28.85 -25.98 21.23
C THR A 184 -28.41 -26.53 19.87
N GLU A 185 -29.01 -26.10 18.75
CA GLU A 185 -28.70 -26.62 17.41
C GLU A 185 -27.92 -25.60 16.57
N GLU A 186 -26.75 -26.00 16.07
CA GLU A 186 -25.91 -25.19 15.19
C GLU A 186 -26.46 -25.12 13.75
N TYR A 187 -27.18 -26.17 13.33
CA TYR A 187 -27.88 -26.24 12.05
C TYR A 187 -29.00 -27.29 12.11
N TYR A 188 -29.95 -27.22 11.18
CA TYR A 188 -30.94 -28.26 10.93
C TYR A 188 -31.04 -28.59 9.44
N LYS A 189 -31.71 -29.69 9.10
CA LYS A 189 -31.96 -30.11 7.72
C LYS A 189 -33.45 -30.02 7.38
N THR A 190 -33.76 -29.54 6.18
CA THR A 190 -35.12 -29.51 5.61
C THR A 190 -35.14 -30.20 4.26
N GLU A 191 -36.23 -30.90 3.96
CA GLU A 191 -36.50 -31.48 2.64
C GLU A 191 -37.15 -30.46 1.69
N ILE A 192 -37.64 -29.35 2.24
CA ILE A 192 -38.35 -28.31 1.50
C ILE A 192 -37.38 -27.14 1.25
N ILE A 193 -37.02 -26.95 -0.02
CA ILE A 193 -36.19 -25.83 -0.48
C ILE A 193 -37.11 -24.66 -0.91
N ARG A 194 -36.97 -23.52 -0.24
CA ARG A 194 -37.70 -22.27 -0.52
C ARG A 194 -36.74 -21.09 -0.45
N GLY A 195 -37.03 -20.04 -1.21
CA GLY A 195 -36.20 -18.81 -1.27
C GLY A 195 -35.73 -18.48 -2.69
N THR A 196 -34.97 -17.39 -2.81
CA THR A 196 -34.53 -16.87 -4.10
C THR A 196 -33.18 -17.46 -4.52
N MET A 197 -33.16 -18.23 -5.62
CA MET A 197 -32.01 -19.07 -6.02
C MET A 197 -30.64 -18.39 -6.04
N SER A 198 -30.54 -17.12 -6.47
CA SER A 198 -29.26 -16.40 -6.50
C SER A 198 -28.73 -15.99 -5.12
N TYR A 199 -29.51 -16.13 -4.06
CA TYR A 199 -29.14 -15.78 -2.69
C TYR A 199 -29.09 -17.00 -1.77
N MET A 200 -29.47 -18.18 -2.28
CA MET A 200 -29.42 -19.42 -1.52
C MET A 200 -27.99 -19.99 -1.51
N PRO A 201 -27.46 -20.39 -0.35
CA PRO A 201 -26.13 -20.98 -0.27
C PRO A 201 -26.10 -22.40 -0.85
N PRO A 202 -24.96 -22.87 -1.36
CA PRO A 202 -24.84 -24.19 -2.00
C PRO A 202 -25.27 -25.36 -1.10
N GLU A 203 -24.91 -25.36 0.18
CA GLU A 203 -25.24 -26.44 1.10
C GLU A 203 -26.75 -26.56 1.40
N TYR A 204 -27.50 -25.46 1.25
CA TYR A 204 -28.95 -25.49 1.33
C TYR A 204 -29.54 -26.11 0.06
N ILE A 205 -29.07 -25.67 -1.11
CA ILE A 205 -29.54 -26.17 -2.41
C ILE A 205 -29.22 -27.66 -2.56
N GLU A 206 -28.01 -28.07 -2.20
CA GLU A 206 -27.50 -29.43 -2.41
C GLU A 206 -27.97 -30.40 -1.31
N CYS A 207 -28.11 -29.95 -0.07
CA CYS A 207 -28.30 -30.83 1.10
C CYS A 207 -29.40 -30.40 2.07
N GLY A 208 -30.12 -29.31 1.79
CA GLY A 208 -31.20 -28.80 2.66
C GLY A 208 -30.71 -28.29 4.01
N ILE A 209 -29.44 -27.93 4.15
CA ILE A 209 -28.87 -27.49 5.43
C ILE A 209 -29.17 -26.02 5.68
N VAL A 210 -29.71 -25.70 6.85
CA VAL A 210 -29.96 -24.34 7.32
C VAL A 210 -29.17 -24.08 8.60
N SER A 211 -28.39 -23.00 8.60
CA SER A 211 -27.63 -22.52 9.76
C SER A 211 -27.57 -20.99 9.75
N ASN A 212 -26.95 -20.38 10.77
CA ASN A 212 -26.69 -18.95 10.80
C ASN A 212 -25.83 -18.46 9.61
N LYS A 213 -25.10 -19.36 8.94
CA LYS A 213 -24.30 -19.06 7.74
C LYS A 213 -25.14 -18.89 6.47
N PHE A 214 -26.43 -19.24 6.51
CA PHE A 214 -27.34 -19.05 5.38
C PHE A 214 -27.49 -17.56 5.06
N ASP A 215 -27.91 -16.78 6.04
CA ASP A 215 -28.17 -15.36 5.83
C ASP A 215 -26.88 -14.58 5.59
N VAL A 216 -25.73 -15.07 6.12
CA VAL A 216 -24.41 -14.52 5.81
C VAL A 216 -24.09 -14.66 4.32
N PHE A 217 -24.37 -15.82 3.72
CA PHE A 217 -24.20 -15.98 2.27
C PHE A 217 -25.12 -15.03 1.48
N SER A 218 -26.39 -14.95 1.88
CA SER A 218 -27.36 -14.03 1.28
C SER A 218 -26.89 -12.57 1.37
N LEU A 219 -26.37 -12.15 2.54
CA LEU A 219 -25.81 -10.83 2.79
C LEU A 219 -24.60 -10.56 1.88
N GLY A 220 -23.68 -11.52 1.74
CA GLY A 220 -22.55 -11.40 0.81
C GLY A 220 -23.00 -11.14 -0.63
N ALA A 221 -24.00 -11.89 -1.10
CA ALA A 221 -24.58 -11.69 -2.42
C ALA A 221 -25.27 -10.31 -2.58
N VAL A 222 -25.95 -9.81 -1.54
CA VAL A 222 -26.50 -8.45 -1.50
C VAL A 222 -25.39 -7.41 -1.61
N ILE A 223 -24.34 -7.51 -0.79
CA ILE A 223 -23.24 -6.54 -0.80
C ILE A 223 -22.54 -6.52 -2.16
N ILE A 224 -22.28 -7.68 -2.78
CA ILE A 224 -21.70 -7.75 -4.13
C ILE A 224 -22.57 -6.98 -5.14
N ARG A 225 -23.91 -7.08 -5.06
CA ARG A 225 -24.77 -6.30 -5.96
C ARG A 225 -24.75 -4.80 -5.67
N VAL A 226 -24.63 -4.40 -4.42
CA VAL A 226 -24.49 -2.98 -4.06
C VAL A 226 -23.18 -2.40 -4.63
N VAL A 227 -22.06 -3.11 -4.43
CA VAL A 227 -20.73 -2.61 -4.82
C VAL A 227 -20.39 -2.80 -6.30
N ALA A 228 -20.92 -3.83 -6.96
CA ALA A 228 -20.54 -4.20 -8.33
C ALA A 228 -21.71 -4.26 -9.33
N GLY A 229 -22.94 -3.99 -8.89
CA GLY A 229 -24.12 -3.97 -9.75
C GLY A 229 -24.53 -5.34 -10.28
N ASN A 230 -25.52 -5.34 -11.18
CA ASN A 230 -26.10 -6.57 -11.73
C ASN A 230 -25.10 -7.37 -12.58
N LYS A 231 -24.34 -6.73 -13.48
CA LYS A 231 -23.36 -7.40 -14.34
C LYS A 231 -22.10 -7.83 -13.58
N GLY A 232 -21.64 -7.02 -12.62
CA GLY A 232 -20.47 -7.35 -11.80
C GLY A 232 -20.69 -8.60 -10.94
N TYR A 233 -21.90 -8.78 -10.40
CA TYR A 233 -22.28 -9.99 -9.67
C TYR A 233 -22.07 -11.28 -10.50
N TYR A 234 -22.43 -11.28 -11.79
CA TYR A 234 -22.25 -12.44 -12.65
C TYR A 234 -20.79 -12.65 -13.10
N ARG A 235 -20.06 -11.56 -13.40
CA ARG A 235 -18.65 -11.63 -13.83
C ARG A 235 -17.72 -12.09 -12.70
N GLY A 236 -17.92 -11.58 -11.48
CA GLY A 236 -17.12 -11.93 -10.31
C GLY A 236 -17.21 -13.41 -9.91
N HIS A 237 -18.33 -14.08 -10.23
CA HIS A 237 -18.53 -15.50 -9.91
C HIS A 237 -18.01 -16.48 -10.97
N ARG A 238 -17.70 -16.04 -12.20
CA ARG A 238 -17.45 -16.96 -13.33
C ARG A 238 -16.19 -16.70 -14.16
N GLU A 239 -15.63 -15.50 -14.12
CA GLU A 239 -14.60 -15.09 -15.10
C GLU A 239 -13.31 -14.52 -14.49
N LEU A 240 -13.36 -13.98 -13.27
CA LEU A 240 -12.23 -13.25 -12.67
C LEU A 240 -11.73 -13.94 -11.40
N SER A 241 -10.42 -13.81 -11.12
CA SER A 241 -9.88 -14.17 -9.80
C SER A 241 -10.41 -13.22 -8.72
N ARG A 242 -10.36 -13.64 -7.45
CA ARG A 242 -10.79 -12.80 -6.30
C ARG A 242 -10.13 -11.42 -6.34
N THR A 243 -8.81 -11.38 -6.53
CA THR A 243 -8.03 -10.13 -6.61
C THR A 243 -8.43 -9.28 -7.80
N GLN A 244 -8.59 -9.87 -8.99
CA GLN A 244 -9.01 -9.14 -10.19
C GLN A 244 -10.41 -8.54 -10.03
N PHE A 245 -11.32 -9.23 -9.35
CA PHE A 245 -12.66 -8.72 -9.08
C PHE A 245 -12.63 -7.53 -8.10
N ILE A 246 -11.83 -7.63 -7.03
CA ILE A 246 -11.67 -6.52 -6.07
C ILE A 246 -11.12 -5.27 -6.78
N GLU A 247 -10.04 -5.41 -7.55
CA GLU A 247 -9.47 -4.28 -8.29
C GLU A 247 -10.45 -3.68 -9.29
N LEU A 248 -11.21 -4.52 -10.01
CA LEU A 248 -12.25 -4.03 -10.93
C LEU A 248 -13.28 -3.16 -10.20
N VAL A 249 -13.78 -3.61 -9.05
CA VAL A 249 -14.77 -2.84 -8.28
C VAL A 249 -14.16 -1.54 -7.75
N VAL A 250 -12.94 -1.61 -7.21
CA VAL A 250 -12.22 -0.43 -6.70
C VAL A 250 -12.01 0.60 -7.80
N GLU A 251 -11.53 0.20 -8.98
CA GLU A 251 -11.32 1.12 -10.10
C GLU A 251 -12.63 1.75 -10.60
N ASN A 252 -13.72 0.99 -10.64
CA ASN A 252 -15.05 1.52 -10.98
C ASN A 252 -15.50 2.61 -9.99
N TRP A 253 -15.29 2.40 -8.69
CA TRP A 253 -15.64 3.41 -7.67
C TRP A 253 -14.68 4.60 -7.68
N LYS A 254 -13.37 4.41 -7.91
CA LYS A 254 -12.42 5.51 -8.12
C LYS A 254 -12.85 6.44 -9.25
N GLY A 255 -13.30 5.87 -10.38
CA GLY A 255 -13.79 6.66 -11.51
C GLY A 255 -15.08 7.45 -11.21
N ARG A 256 -15.91 6.99 -10.27
CA ARG A 256 -17.17 7.66 -9.88
C ARG A 256 -17.00 8.69 -8.76
N LEU A 257 -16.06 8.47 -7.86
CA LEU A 257 -15.75 9.38 -6.76
C LEU A 257 -14.96 10.56 -7.33
N GLN A 258 -15.61 11.73 -7.43
CA GLN A 258 -14.94 12.97 -7.87
C GLN A 258 -13.76 13.29 -6.92
N PRO A 259 -12.62 13.81 -7.42
CA PRO A 259 -11.57 14.32 -6.56
C PRO A 259 -12.13 15.52 -5.78
N SER A 260 -12.48 15.32 -4.51
CA SER A 260 -12.76 16.44 -3.62
C SER A 260 -11.43 17.13 -3.26
N SER A 261 -11.46 18.41 -2.88
CA SER A 261 -10.29 19.14 -2.40
C SER A 261 -9.67 18.55 -1.12
N GLU A 262 -10.32 17.57 -0.49
CA GLU A 262 -9.85 16.84 0.68
C GLU A 262 -9.42 15.42 0.27
N TYR A 263 -8.16 15.28 -0.16
CA TYR A 263 -7.55 14.03 -0.62
C TYR A 263 -7.84 12.83 0.31
N ARG A 264 -7.81 13.04 1.63
CA ARG A 264 -8.06 11.98 2.64
C ARG A 264 -9.46 11.37 2.56
N SER A 265 -10.49 12.12 2.18
CA SER A 265 -11.85 11.57 2.11
C SER A 265 -11.98 10.53 0.99
N HIS A 266 -11.27 10.73 -0.12
CA HIS A 266 -11.30 9.82 -1.25
C HIS A 266 -10.65 8.47 -0.92
N ASP A 267 -9.48 8.49 -0.31
CA ASP A 267 -8.76 7.25 0.08
C ASP A 267 -9.53 6.46 1.14
N ILE A 268 -10.20 7.14 2.07
CA ILE A 268 -11.07 6.52 3.08
C ILE A 268 -12.26 5.82 2.42
N ASP A 269 -12.90 6.45 1.44
CA ASP A 269 -14.04 5.85 0.74
C ASP A 269 -13.61 4.63 -0.07
N ILE A 270 -12.46 4.71 -0.76
CA ILE A 270 -11.88 3.56 -1.47
C ILE A 270 -11.52 2.42 -0.51
N LEU A 271 -11.00 2.74 0.68
CA LEU A 271 -10.73 1.75 1.70
C LEU A 271 -12.03 1.03 2.11
N ARG A 272 -13.11 1.78 2.39
CA ARG A 272 -14.42 1.22 2.70
C ARG A 272 -14.97 0.33 1.57
N VAL A 273 -14.82 0.76 0.30
CA VAL A 273 -15.24 -0.04 -0.88
C VAL A 273 -14.54 -1.39 -0.86
N ARG A 274 -13.21 -1.36 -0.77
CA ARG A 274 -12.37 -2.57 -0.78
C ARG A 274 -12.78 -3.53 0.33
N THR A 275 -12.88 -3.04 1.57
CA THR A 275 -13.29 -3.85 2.73
C THR A 275 -14.65 -4.49 2.52
N CYS A 276 -15.64 -3.74 2.02
CA CYS A 276 -16.98 -4.29 1.77
C CYS A 276 -16.97 -5.42 0.73
N VAL A 277 -16.21 -5.26 -0.36
CA VAL A 277 -16.11 -6.29 -1.42
C VAL A 277 -15.43 -7.55 -0.89
N GLU A 278 -14.32 -7.41 -0.18
CA GLU A 278 -13.57 -8.55 0.38
C GLU A 278 -14.37 -9.31 1.43
N MET A 279 -15.04 -8.59 2.33
CA MET A 279 -15.98 -9.15 3.29
C MET A 279 -17.10 -9.92 2.58
N ALA A 280 -17.68 -9.34 1.54
CA ALA A 280 -18.74 -9.99 0.77
C ALA A 280 -18.25 -11.27 0.08
N LEU A 281 -17.02 -11.29 -0.45
CA LEU A 281 -16.41 -12.48 -1.04
C LEU A 281 -16.18 -13.60 -0.03
N ARG A 282 -15.81 -13.27 1.23
CA ARG A 282 -15.74 -14.26 2.33
C ARG A 282 -17.12 -14.80 2.70
N CYS A 283 -18.14 -13.95 2.67
CA CYS A 283 -19.51 -14.33 2.98
C CYS A 283 -20.08 -15.33 1.96
N VAL A 284 -19.69 -15.24 0.68
CA VAL A 284 -20.15 -16.14 -0.38
C VAL A 284 -19.23 -17.35 -0.63
N ASP A 285 -18.33 -17.69 0.30
CA ASP A 285 -17.48 -18.87 0.17
C ASP A 285 -18.34 -20.14 0.06
N ARG A 286 -17.92 -21.08 -0.80
CA ARG A 286 -18.66 -22.34 -1.00
C ARG A 286 -18.65 -23.18 0.27
N ASP A 287 -17.55 -23.14 1.03
CA ASP A 287 -17.44 -23.80 2.32
C ASP A 287 -18.04 -22.91 3.42
N ARG A 288 -19.17 -23.35 3.99
CA ARG A 288 -19.89 -22.58 5.01
C ARG A 288 -19.06 -22.32 6.27
N GLU A 289 -18.12 -23.22 6.59
CA GLU A 289 -17.28 -23.11 7.79
C GLU A 289 -16.23 -22.01 7.64
N LYS A 290 -15.91 -21.61 6.40
CA LYS A 290 -14.99 -20.49 6.11
C LYS A 290 -15.67 -19.13 6.15
N ARG A 291 -17.01 -19.09 6.08
CA ARG A 291 -17.75 -17.83 6.14
C ARG A 291 -17.65 -17.27 7.56
N PRO A 292 -17.51 -15.95 7.76
CA PRO A 292 -17.60 -15.34 9.08
C PRO A 292 -19.00 -15.53 9.69
N CYS A 293 -19.17 -15.30 10.99
CA CYS A 293 -20.51 -15.08 11.54
C CYS A 293 -20.91 -13.61 11.40
N ILE A 294 -22.20 -13.28 11.61
CA ILE A 294 -22.67 -11.90 11.47
C ILE A 294 -22.08 -10.96 12.54
N GLU A 295 -21.76 -11.49 13.72
CA GLU A 295 -21.09 -10.73 14.79
C GLU A 295 -19.67 -10.33 14.37
N ASP A 296 -18.90 -11.24 13.77
CA ASP A 296 -17.56 -10.94 13.22
C ASP A 296 -17.62 -9.82 12.18
N ILE A 297 -18.64 -9.86 11.31
CA ILE A 297 -18.86 -8.86 10.25
C ILE A 297 -19.12 -7.48 10.85
N VAL A 298 -20.01 -7.40 11.85
CA VAL A 298 -20.32 -6.13 12.51
C VAL A 298 -19.10 -5.58 13.24
N HIS A 299 -18.37 -6.42 13.97
CA HIS A 299 -17.14 -6.03 14.66
C HIS A 299 -16.08 -5.50 13.68
N GLU A 300 -15.89 -6.15 12.53
CA GLU A 300 -14.94 -5.71 11.51
C GLU A 300 -15.30 -4.31 10.94
N LEU A 301 -16.59 -4.02 10.76
CA LEU A 301 -17.05 -2.70 10.34
C LEU A 301 -16.87 -1.64 11.44
N GLU A 302 -17.06 -2.00 12.71
CA GLU A 302 -16.81 -1.11 13.86
C GLU A 302 -15.31 -0.79 14.02
N GLU A 303 -14.44 -1.79 13.86
CA GLU A 303 -12.98 -1.60 13.88
C GLU A 303 -12.51 -0.68 12.74
N LEU A 304 -13.04 -0.87 11.53
CA LEU A 304 -12.77 0.00 10.39
C LEU A 304 -13.13 1.46 10.70
N GLU A 305 -14.32 1.72 11.27
CA GLU A 305 -14.75 3.07 11.61
C GLU A 305 -13.93 3.70 12.75
N ALA A 306 -13.56 2.91 13.76
CA ALA A 306 -12.67 3.36 14.82
C ALA A 306 -11.29 3.75 14.28
N GLU A 307 -10.75 2.99 13.33
CA GLU A 307 -9.47 3.28 12.68
C GLU A 307 -9.53 4.51 11.78
N ILE A 308 -10.57 4.63 10.95
CA ILE A 308 -10.80 5.83 10.12
C ILE A 308 -10.83 7.08 11.01
N LYS A 309 -11.51 7.01 12.16
CA LYS A 309 -11.55 8.13 13.12
C LYS A 309 -10.17 8.46 13.68
N ARG A 310 -9.31 7.48 13.93
CA ARG A 310 -7.90 7.71 14.31
C ARG A 310 -7.14 8.42 13.20
N ILE A 311 -7.22 7.94 11.97
CA ILE A 311 -6.56 8.54 10.79
C ILE A 311 -6.99 10.00 10.59
N MET A 312 -8.29 10.27 10.70
CA MET A 312 -8.84 11.62 10.55
C MET A 312 -8.46 12.58 11.68
N SER A 313 -8.10 12.06 12.87
CA SER A 313 -7.71 12.88 14.03
C SER A 313 -6.27 13.42 13.96
N VAL A 314 -5.43 12.91 13.05
CA VAL A 314 -4.07 13.43 12.82
C VAL A 314 -4.17 14.74 12.02
N PRO A 315 -3.68 15.89 12.52
CA PRO A 315 -3.72 17.14 11.77
C PRO A 315 -3.03 17.01 10.41
N LEU A 316 -3.69 17.48 9.35
CA LEU A 316 -3.00 17.81 8.10
C LEU A 316 -2.11 19.02 8.39
N GLU A 317 -0.80 18.84 8.46
CA GLU A 317 0.08 19.99 8.26
C GLU A 317 -0.22 20.54 6.86
N GLU A 318 -0.66 21.80 6.80
CA GLU A 318 -0.96 22.50 5.56
C GLU A 318 0.21 22.30 4.59
N SER A 319 -0.06 21.67 3.44
CA SER A 319 0.86 21.61 2.31
C SER A 319 1.01 23.00 1.73
N LYS A 320 1.81 23.83 2.41
CA LYS A 320 2.48 24.95 1.76
C LYS A 320 3.34 24.35 0.65
N VAL A 321 3.45 25.06 -0.45
CA VAL A 321 4.33 24.72 -1.57
C VAL A 321 5.76 24.68 -1.04
N LEU A 322 6.19 23.51 -0.58
CA LEU A 322 7.52 23.25 -0.07
C LEU A 322 8.39 22.99 -1.29
N ILE A 323 8.94 24.07 -1.85
CA ILE A 323 10.05 23.94 -2.80
C ILE A 323 11.30 23.78 -1.94
N PRO A 324 12.00 22.63 -1.98
CA PRO A 324 13.29 22.51 -1.32
C PRO A 324 14.24 23.56 -1.92
N GLN A 325 14.53 24.61 -1.16
CA GLN A 325 15.42 25.67 -1.64
C GLN A 325 16.87 25.17 -1.56
N MET A 326 17.66 25.49 -2.59
CA MET A 326 19.09 25.23 -2.55
C MET A 326 19.76 26.17 -1.55
N GLY A 327 20.06 25.68 -0.34
CA GLY A 327 20.72 26.45 0.73
C GLY A 327 20.07 26.38 2.11
N SER A 328 18.82 25.89 2.23
CA SER A 328 18.16 25.70 3.53
C SER A 328 18.59 24.40 4.23
N ASN A 329 18.40 24.32 5.55
CA ASN A 329 18.50 23.04 6.26
C ASN A 329 17.46 22.06 5.72
N PRO A 330 17.74 20.75 5.71
CA PRO A 330 16.75 19.76 5.32
C PRO A 330 15.56 19.79 6.29
N TYR A 331 14.36 19.54 5.78
CA TYR A 331 13.13 19.56 6.54
C TYR A 331 12.22 18.40 6.14
N HIS A 332 11.18 18.15 6.94
CA HIS A 332 10.20 17.10 6.69
C HIS A 332 9.37 17.41 5.43
N LEU A 333 9.37 16.49 4.47
CA LEU A 333 8.58 16.56 3.24
C LEU A 333 7.41 15.57 3.34
N PRO A 334 6.16 16.01 3.10
CA PRO A 334 5.03 15.11 3.14
C PRO A 334 5.16 13.97 2.11
N LEU A 335 4.72 12.77 2.47
CA LEU A 335 4.79 11.62 1.56
C LEU A 335 4.04 11.88 0.26
N GLN A 336 2.87 12.52 0.34
CA GLN A 336 2.08 12.86 -0.84
C GLN A 336 2.85 13.80 -1.77
N HIS A 337 3.59 14.78 -1.24
CA HIS A 337 4.43 15.64 -2.06
C HIS A 337 5.51 14.85 -2.81
N LEU A 338 6.13 13.87 -2.14
CA LEU A 338 7.11 12.99 -2.79
C LEU A 338 6.46 12.07 -3.84
N LYS A 339 5.24 11.58 -3.60
CA LYS A 339 4.44 10.84 -4.60
C LYS A 339 4.19 11.74 -5.82
N ASP A 340 3.73 12.97 -5.64
CA ASP A 340 3.41 13.88 -6.74
C ASP A 340 4.63 14.19 -7.62
N ILE A 341 5.76 14.56 -7.01
CA ILE A 341 6.97 14.91 -7.78
C ILE A 341 7.62 13.69 -8.43
N THR A 342 7.29 12.47 -8.00
CA THR A 342 7.82 11.21 -8.57
C THR A 342 6.79 10.45 -9.42
N ASP A 343 5.62 11.04 -9.71
CA ASP A 343 4.53 10.37 -10.43
C ASP A 343 4.18 9.02 -9.79
N ASN A 344 3.90 9.09 -8.49
CA ASN A 344 3.62 7.96 -7.62
C ASN A 344 4.71 6.85 -7.69
N PHE A 345 5.98 7.25 -7.67
CA PHE A 345 7.13 6.34 -7.79
C PHE A 345 7.10 5.49 -9.07
N CYS A 346 6.72 6.09 -10.19
CA CYS A 346 6.66 5.41 -11.49
C CYS A 346 8.03 4.80 -11.87
N ASP A 347 8.00 3.58 -12.42
CA ASP A 347 9.20 2.87 -12.88
C ASP A 347 9.96 3.63 -13.97
N ASP A 348 9.27 4.43 -14.81
CA ASP A 348 9.91 5.29 -15.82
C ASP A 348 10.77 6.40 -15.21
N ARG A 349 10.55 6.73 -13.94
CA ARG A 349 11.36 7.69 -13.18
C ARG A 349 12.46 7.03 -12.36
N LYS A 350 12.64 5.72 -12.43
CA LYS A 350 13.67 5.02 -11.67
C LYS A 350 15.07 5.37 -12.17
N LEU A 351 15.90 5.90 -11.27
CA LEU A 351 17.32 6.21 -11.51
C LEU A 351 18.24 5.03 -11.19
N GLY A 352 17.85 4.19 -10.23
CA GLY A 352 18.61 3.03 -9.84
C GLY A 352 17.97 2.26 -8.69
N SER A 353 18.44 1.04 -8.47
CA SER A 353 18.08 0.22 -7.30
C SER A 353 19.29 -0.51 -6.77
N GLY A 354 19.49 -0.48 -5.46
CA GLY A 354 20.59 -1.16 -4.77
C GLY A 354 20.13 -1.81 -3.47
N GLY A 355 21.07 -2.36 -2.70
CA GLY A 355 20.78 -3.05 -1.43
C GLY A 355 20.12 -2.18 -0.37
N PHE A 356 20.16 -0.86 -0.53
CA PHE A 356 19.61 0.12 0.42
C PHE A 356 18.24 0.65 0.00
N GLY A 357 17.82 0.49 -1.26
CA GLY A 357 16.53 1.01 -1.73
C GLY A 357 16.49 1.31 -3.24
N VAL A 358 15.44 2.00 -3.64
CA VAL A 358 15.20 2.45 -5.01
C VAL A 358 15.25 3.97 -5.06
N VAL A 359 15.92 4.52 -6.07
CA VAL A 359 16.03 5.97 -6.28
C VAL A 359 15.18 6.36 -7.47
N TYR A 360 14.33 7.36 -7.31
CA TYR A 360 13.45 7.92 -8.33
C TYR A 360 13.83 9.36 -8.66
N LYS A 361 13.60 9.76 -9.90
CA LYS A 361 13.72 11.14 -10.37
C LYS A 361 12.46 11.90 -9.95
N GLY A 362 12.63 12.97 -9.18
CA GLY A 362 11.58 13.91 -8.85
C GLY A 362 11.64 15.16 -9.74
N VAL A 363 10.49 15.71 -10.12
CA VAL A 363 10.37 16.99 -10.83
C VAL A 363 9.56 17.94 -9.97
N LEU A 364 10.22 18.96 -9.43
CA LEU A 364 9.57 20.00 -8.63
C LEU A 364 8.72 20.93 -9.52
N GLN A 365 7.77 21.65 -8.91
CA GLN A 365 6.88 22.57 -9.64
C GLN A 365 7.61 23.66 -10.44
N ASN A 366 8.81 24.06 -9.99
CA ASN A 366 9.66 25.03 -10.69
C ASN A 366 10.51 24.41 -11.82
N GLY A 367 10.35 23.12 -12.10
CA GLY A 367 11.11 22.38 -13.11
C GLY A 367 12.44 21.82 -12.60
N ASN A 368 12.87 22.16 -11.38
CA ASN A 368 14.11 21.61 -10.84
C ASN A 368 13.96 20.11 -10.56
N MET A 369 15.03 19.38 -10.82
CA MET A 369 15.07 17.93 -10.60
C MET A 369 15.66 17.61 -9.23
N VAL A 370 15.11 16.56 -8.60
CA VAL A 370 15.61 15.99 -7.33
C VAL A 370 15.74 14.47 -7.46
N ALA A 371 16.48 13.84 -6.56
CA ALA A 371 16.56 12.39 -6.45
C ALA A 371 15.87 11.94 -5.16
N VAL A 372 14.83 11.12 -5.27
CA VAL A 372 14.05 10.61 -4.13
C VAL A 372 14.43 9.14 -3.89
N LYS A 373 15.20 8.88 -2.84
CA LYS A 373 15.60 7.53 -2.42
C LYS A 373 14.51 6.97 -1.50
N LYS A 374 13.74 6.01 -1.99
CA LYS A 374 12.78 5.20 -1.23
C LYS A 374 13.48 3.94 -0.72
N LEU A 375 13.59 3.79 0.58
CA LEU A 375 14.34 2.70 1.19
C LEU A 375 13.44 1.49 1.40
N VAL A 376 13.99 0.28 1.23
CA VAL A 376 13.24 -0.97 1.42
C VAL A 376 13.56 -1.53 2.79
N MET A 377 12.62 -1.37 3.73
CA MET A 377 12.76 -1.87 5.10
C MET A 377 12.39 -3.34 5.21
N SER A 378 13.37 -4.21 4.93
CA SER A 378 13.18 -5.67 5.03
C SER A 378 13.75 -6.26 6.31
N THR A 379 14.64 -5.53 7.02
CA THR A 379 15.34 -6.03 8.22
C THR A 379 15.65 -4.92 9.24
N PRO A 380 15.89 -5.24 10.53
CA PRO A 380 16.40 -4.26 11.50
C PRO A 380 17.72 -3.60 11.07
N LYS A 381 18.55 -4.31 10.29
CA LYS A 381 19.79 -3.75 9.73
C LYS A 381 19.52 -2.62 8.73
N SER A 382 18.51 -2.76 7.88
CA SER A 382 18.11 -1.68 6.95
C SER A 382 17.55 -0.45 7.66
N GLN A 383 16.95 -0.62 8.85
CA GLN A 383 16.50 0.51 9.67
C GLN A 383 17.66 1.33 10.23
N ASN A 384 18.65 0.68 10.85
CA ASN A 384 19.83 1.39 11.35
C ASN A 384 20.60 2.10 10.22
N GLN A 385 20.59 1.57 9.00
CA GLN A 385 21.22 2.20 7.83
C GLN A 385 20.48 3.48 7.41
N PHE A 386 19.15 3.53 7.50
CA PHE A 386 18.37 4.74 7.24
C PHE A 386 18.67 5.83 8.25
N GLU A 387 18.55 5.51 9.53
CA GLU A 387 18.78 6.47 10.61
C GLU A 387 20.20 7.03 10.49
N ASN A 388 21.18 6.17 10.24
CA ASN A 388 22.56 6.58 10.01
C ASN A 388 22.75 7.47 8.77
N GLU A 389 22.21 7.10 7.61
CA GLU A 389 22.35 7.91 6.38
C GLU A 389 21.65 9.26 6.51
N GLY A 390 20.42 9.27 7.04
CA GLY A 390 19.66 10.48 7.29
C GLY A 390 20.35 11.41 8.28
N ASP A 391 20.74 10.90 9.45
CA ASP A 391 21.37 11.68 10.52
C ASP A 391 22.71 12.28 10.09
N LEU A 392 23.52 11.53 9.34
CA LEU A 392 24.78 12.04 8.80
C LEU A 392 24.50 13.15 7.78
N LEU A 393 23.68 12.88 6.76
CA LEU A 393 23.41 13.84 5.69
C LEU A 393 22.70 15.11 6.17
N MET A 394 22.01 15.08 7.32
CA MET A 394 21.45 16.27 7.96
C MET A 394 22.51 17.29 8.37
N THR A 395 23.75 16.84 8.65
CA THR A 395 24.84 17.69 9.16
C THR A 395 25.91 17.99 8.11
N LEU A 396 26.08 17.13 7.11
CA LEU A 396 27.14 17.24 6.12
C LEU A 396 26.85 18.34 5.10
N LYS A 397 27.79 19.27 4.95
CA LYS A 397 27.72 20.37 3.99
C LYS A 397 29.08 20.59 3.35
N HIS A 398 29.29 20.00 2.17
CA HIS A 398 30.53 20.11 1.42
C HIS A 398 30.27 20.01 -0.09
N PRO A 399 31.00 20.74 -0.96
CA PRO A 399 30.82 20.67 -2.41
C PRO A 399 30.92 19.26 -2.99
N ASN A 400 31.79 18.42 -2.41
CA ASN A 400 32.02 17.04 -2.83
C ASN A 400 31.23 15.98 -2.03
N ILE A 401 30.13 16.37 -1.38
CA ILE A 401 29.19 15.45 -0.73
C ILE A 401 27.79 15.74 -1.26
N VAL A 402 26.98 14.70 -1.48
CA VAL A 402 25.60 14.86 -1.91
C VAL A 402 24.79 15.57 -0.83
N ARG A 403 23.98 16.56 -1.23
CA ARG A 403 23.18 17.34 -0.29
C ARG A 403 21.78 16.74 -0.08
N LEU A 404 21.41 16.56 1.19
CA LEU A 404 20.03 16.30 1.59
C LEU A 404 19.20 17.58 1.49
N LEU A 405 18.05 17.49 0.84
CA LEU A 405 17.09 18.56 0.66
C LEU A 405 15.91 18.44 1.62
N GLY A 406 15.52 17.21 1.94
CA GLY A 406 14.46 16.90 2.90
C GLY A 406 14.31 15.41 3.10
N TYR A 407 13.48 15.02 4.05
CA TYR A 407 13.25 13.63 4.44
C TYR A 407 11.76 13.39 4.70
N CYS A 408 11.32 12.15 4.56
CA CYS A 408 9.95 11.73 4.88
C CYS A 408 10.01 10.51 5.81
N TYR A 409 9.23 10.58 6.88
CA TYR A 409 8.95 9.49 7.79
C TYR A 409 7.46 9.53 8.11
N GLU A 410 6.66 8.84 7.32
CA GLU A 410 5.20 8.80 7.46
C GLU A 410 4.70 7.37 7.46
N THR A 411 3.78 7.05 8.36
CA THR A 411 3.14 5.73 8.43
C THR A 411 1.79 5.78 7.72
N GLU A 412 1.66 5.00 6.66
CA GLU A 412 0.38 4.75 6.00
C GLU A 412 -0.22 3.44 6.51
N LEU A 413 -1.54 3.36 6.57
CA LEU A 413 -2.24 2.11 6.83
C LEU A 413 -2.35 1.36 5.51
N ILE A 414 -1.74 0.19 5.41
CA ILE A 414 -1.87 -0.69 4.25
C ILE A 414 -2.65 -1.94 4.63
N TYR A 415 -3.45 -2.43 3.71
CA TYR A 415 -4.23 -3.64 3.91
C TYR A 415 -3.54 -4.79 3.18
N VAL A 416 -2.94 -5.71 3.95
CA VAL A 416 -2.07 -6.76 3.41
C VAL A 416 -2.57 -8.16 3.74
N PRO A 417 -2.37 -9.15 2.84
CA PRO A 417 -2.70 -10.53 3.10
C PRO A 417 -1.73 -11.14 4.12
N TYR A 418 -2.26 -11.71 5.19
CA TYR A 418 -1.53 -12.45 6.22
C TYR A 418 -2.34 -13.68 6.67
N LYS A 419 -1.82 -14.88 6.38
CA LYS A 419 -2.41 -16.17 6.78
C LYS A 419 -3.90 -16.29 6.42
N ASP A 420 -4.21 -16.12 5.12
CA ASP A 420 -5.56 -16.20 4.53
C ASP A 420 -6.58 -15.17 5.06
N LYS A 421 -6.12 -14.19 5.85
CA LYS A 421 -6.88 -13.02 6.27
C LYS A 421 -6.15 -11.79 5.75
N PHE A 422 -6.89 -10.72 5.46
CA PHE A 422 -6.24 -9.44 5.27
C PHE A 422 -6.25 -8.69 6.60
N VAL A 423 -5.12 -8.09 6.93
CA VAL A 423 -4.94 -7.35 8.17
C VAL A 423 -4.48 -5.94 7.84
N PHE A 424 -4.89 -5.00 8.67
CA PHE A 424 -4.30 -3.67 8.68
C PHE A 424 -2.87 -3.78 9.20
N ALA A 425 -1.93 -3.37 8.36
CA ALA A 425 -0.55 -3.21 8.73
C ALA A 425 -0.19 -1.73 8.61
N GLN A 426 0.65 -1.28 9.54
CA GLN A 426 1.30 0.01 9.43
C GLN A 426 2.50 -0.16 8.50
N ASP A 427 2.54 0.64 7.43
CA ASP A 427 3.68 0.71 6.52
C ASP A 427 4.31 2.10 6.63
N THR A 428 5.41 2.14 7.36
CA THR A 428 6.19 3.36 7.53
C THR A 428 7.06 3.57 6.29
N GLN A 429 6.79 4.66 5.58
CA GLN A 429 7.57 5.09 4.43
C GLN A 429 8.78 5.90 4.88
N HIS A 430 9.96 5.46 4.44
CA HIS A 430 11.24 6.11 4.69
C HIS A 430 11.83 6.61 3.38
N LEU A 431 11.89 7.94 3.21
CA LEU A 431 12.44 8.55 2.01
C LEU A 431 13.42 9.67 2.31
N LEU A 432 14.46 9.77 1.47
CA LEU A 432 15.39 10.89 1.45
C LEU A 432 15.25 11.61 0.11
N CYS A 433 15.06 12.93 0.15
CA CYS A 433 15.07 13.79 -1.02
C CYS A 433 16.44 14.46 -1.14
N LEU A 434 17.21 14.10 -2.16
CA LEU A 434 18.58 14.54 -2.43
C LEU A 434 18.61 15.46 -3.65
N GLU A 435 19.69 16.23 -3.78
CA GLU A 435 19.97 16.92 -5.05
C GLU A 435 20.17 15.93 -6.21
N TYR A 436 19.67 16.30 -7.39
CA TYR A 436 19.79 15.47 -8.58
C TYR A 436 21.17 15.63 -9.24
N MET A 437 21.74 14.50 -9.67
CA MET A 437 23.05 14.43 -10.31
C MET A 437 22.88 14.04 -11.79
N PRO A 438 22.89 15.02 -12.71
CA PRO A 438 22.49 14.79 -14.10
C PRO A 438 23.47 13.88 -14.87
N ASN A 439 24.74 13.84 -14.48
CA ASN A 439 25.74 12.99 -15.10
C ASN A 439 25.82 11.59 -14.44
N GLY A 440 24.96 11.28 -13.48
CA GLY A 440 24.90 9.95 -12.86
C GLY A 440 26.15 9.60 -12.06
N SER A 441 26.48 8.30 -11.99
CA SER A 441 27.63 7.81 -11.21
C SER A 441 28.92 7.75 -12.04
N LEU A 442 30.06 7.86 -11.35
CA LEU A 442 31.38 7.70 -11.93
C LEU A 442 31.57 6.31 -12.59
N ASP A 443 30.85 5.29 -12.11
CA ASP A 443 30.86 3.94 -12.70
C ASP A 443 30.56 3.93 -14.21
N ASN A 444 29.69 4.83 -14.67
CA ASN A 444 29.32 4.97 -16.08
C ASN A 444 30.49 5.44 -16.97
N TYR A 445 31.53 6.00 -16.37
CA TYR A 445 32.71 6.56 -17.06
C TYR A 445 33.97 5.70 -16.86
N ILE A 446 33.88 4.61 -16.10
CA ILE A 446 34.93 3.60 -15.94
C ILE A 446 34.63 2.42 -16.88
N SER A 447 34.79 2.71 -18.17
CA SER A 447 34.95 1.73 -19.26
C SER A 447 36.33 1.92 -19.87
N ASP A 448 36.75 1.00 -20.76
CA ASP A 448 38.07 0.99 -21.40
C ASP A 448 38.51 2.43 -21.76
N ALA A 449 39.45 2.99 -20.98
CA ALA A 449 39.69 4.45 -20.93
C ALA A 449 40.13 5.01 -22.29
N TYR A 450 40.51 4.10 -23.19
CA TYR A 450 41.10 4.34 -24.49
C TYR A 450 40.07 4.35 -25.64
N VAL A 451 38.80 3.99 -25.41
CA VAL A 451 37.78 3.83 -26.48
C VAL A 451 36.57 4.78 -26.34
N SER A 452 36.69 5.86 -25.56
CA SER A 452 35.65 6.87 -25.25
C SER A 452 34.89 6.61 -23.94
N SER A 453 35.58 6.88 -22.83
CA SER A 453 34.97 7.00 -21.50
C SER A 453 34.16 8.28 -21.29
N GLY A 454 34.09 9.18 -22.28
CA GLY A 454 33.45 10.50 -22.16
C GLY A 454 34.16 11.52 -21.25
N LEU A 455 35.28 11.18 -20.61
CA LEU A 455 36.04 12.08 -19.71
C LEU A 455 37.49 12.24 -20.19
N ASP A 456 37.87 13.49 -20.44
CA ASP A 456 39.26 13.90 -20.65
C ASP A 456 40.11 13.78 -19.38
N TRP A 457 41.43 13.90 -19.53
CA TRP A 457 42.36 13.78 -18.41
C TRP A 457 42.11 14.83 -17.31
N HIS A 458 41.89 16.09 -17.69
CA HIS A 458 41.72 17.18 -16.71
C HIS A 458 40.47 17.00 -15.85
N THR A 459 39.39 16.48 -16.43
CA THR A 459 38.15 16.15 -15.73
C THR A 459 38.37 14.97 -14.80
N ARG A 460 39.08 13.92 -15.24
CA ARG A 460 39.46 12.78 -14.38
C ARG A 460 40.30 13.23 -13.18
N TYR A 461 41.27 14.12 -13.40
CA TYR A 461 42.08 14.65 -12.31
C TYR A 461 41.24 15.45 -11.31
N LYS A 462 40.34 16.33 -11.77
CA LYS A 462 39.39 17.05 -10.90
C LYS A 462 38.46 16.10 -10.13
N VAL A 463 38.06 14.99 -10.73
CA VAL A 463 37.30 13.95 -10.04
C VAL A 463 38.12 13.31 -8.92
N ILE A 464 39.37 12.90 -9.19
CA ILE A 464 40.26 12.34 -8.17
C ILE A 464 40.46 13.34 -7.02
N GLU A 465 40.77 14.59 -7.34
CA GLU A 465 41.00 15.65 -6.37
C GLU A 465 39.73 15.94 -5.54
N GLY A 466 38.57 16.05 -6.19
CA GLY A 466 37.30 16.30 -5.52
C GLY A 466 36.87 15.16 -4.58
N ILE A 467 37.11 13.90 -4.93
CA ILE A 467 36.87 12.76 -4.03
C ILE A 467 37.78 12.88 -2.79
N ALA A 468 39.06 13.20 -2.98
CA ALA A 468 40.01 13.40 -1.88
C ALA A 468 39.57 14.55 -0.95
N PHE A 469 39.08 15.67 -1.50
CA PHE A 469 38.52 16.76 -0.69
C PHE A 469 37.27 16.34 0.09
N GLY A 470 36.35 15.59 -0.53
CA GLY A 470 35.19 15.04 0.16
C GLY A 470 35.58 14.13 1.32
N LEU A 471 36.56 13.24 1.13
CA LEU A 471 37.08 12.38 2.18
C LEU A 471 37.80 13.15 3.29
N LYS A 472 38.59 14.18 2.96
CA LYS A 472 39.22 15.04 3.95
C LYS A 472 38.19 15.71 4.84
N TYR A 473 37.12 16.24 4.24
CA TYR A 473 36.04 16.81 5.02
C TYR A 473 35.44 15.78 6.00
N LEU A 474 35.15 14.56 5.54
CA LEU A 474 34.61 13.49 6.39
C LEU A 474 35.57 13.09 7.52
N HIS A 475 36.87 12.94 7.22
CA HIS A 475 37.85 12.40 8.17
C HIS A 475 38.39 13.44 9.16
N GLU A 476 38.50 14.69 8.73
CA GLU A 476 39.27 15.71 9.46
C GLU A 476 38.46 16.96 9.85
N GLU A 477 37.41 17.32 9.08
CA GLU A 477 36.72 18.61 9.23
C GLU A 477 35.28 18.49 9.77
N ALA A 478 34.65 17.32 9.64
CA ALA A 478 33.36 17.03 10.23
C ALA A 478 33.43 17.11 11.77
N THR A 479 32.32 17.52 12.40
CA THR A 479 32.22 17.67 13.87
C THR A 479 32.69 16.43 14.62
N VAL A 480 32.37 15.26 14.07
CA VAL A 480 32.93 13.96 14.48
C VAL A 480 33.45 13.31 13.20
N PRO A 481 34.70 12.81 13.16
CA PRO A 481 35.22 12.09 12.00
C PRO A 481 34.30 10.96 11.55
N ILE A 482 34.08 10.85 10.24
CA ILE A 482 33.21 9.84 9.62
C ILE A 482 34.04 8.99 8.68
N ILE A 483 33.98 7.67 8.85
CA ILE A 483 34.56 6.70 7.91
C ILE A 483 33.44 6.18 7.02
N HIS A 484 33.60 6.25 5.70
CA HIS A 484 32.55 5.97 4.71
C HIS A 484 32.25 4.46 4.59
N LEU A 485 33.30 3.63 4.50
CA LEU A 485 33.31 2.16 4.42
C LEU A 485 32.74 1.51 3.15
N ASP A 486 32.01 2.24 2.30
CA ASP A 486 31.54 1.74 1.00
C ASP A 486 31.85 2.70 -0.16
N LEU A 487 33.07 3.25 -0.16
CA LEU A 487 33.51 4.14 -1.22
C LEU A 487 33.82 3.32 -2.49
N LYS A 488 33.14 3.65 -3.59
CA LYS A 488 33.24 2.96 -4.89
C LYS A 488 32.69 3.85 -6.01
N PRO A 489 33.01 3.60 -7.28
CA PRO A 489 32.53 4.43 -8.39
C PRO A 489 31.01 4.60 -8.48
N PRO A 490 30.17 3.58 -8.19
CA PRO A 490 28.71 3.77 -8.08
C PRO A 490 28.26 4.79 -7.03
N ASN A 491 29.06 5.02 -5.99
CA ASN A 491 28.78 5.92 -4.87
C ASN A 491 29.49 7.28 -5.01
N ILE A 492 30.06 7.57 -6.18
CA ILE A 492 30.55 8.89 -6.56
C ILE A 492 29.65 9.41 -7.69
N LEU A 493 28.80 10.39 -7.39
CA LEU A 493 27.92 11.00 -8.38
C LEU A 493 28.56 12.25 -8.98
N LEU A 494 28.19 12.59 -10.21
CA LEU A 494 28.73 13.73 -10.94
C LEU A 494 27.63 14.77 -11.19
N ASP A 495 27.90 16.02 -10.81
CA ASP A 495 27.01 17.14 -11.10
C ASP A 495 27.11 17.58 -12.58
N GLU A 496 26.38 18.64 -12.96
CA GLU A 496 26.37 19.19 -14.32
C GLU A 496 27.75 19.61 -14.85
N ASN A 497 28.70 19.91 -13.97
CA ASN A 497 30.07 20.32 -14.28
C ASN A 497 31.10 19.21 -14.04
N PHE A 498 30.64 17.95 -13.88
CA PHE A 498 31.47 16.79 -13.54
C PHE A 498 32.22 16.92 -12.20
N VAL A 499 31.74 17.75 -11.28
CA VAL A 499 32.27 17.80 -9.91
C VAL A 499 31.77 16.56 -9.16
N PRO A 500 32.67 15.78 -8.52
CA PRO A 500 32.29 14.55 -7.84
C PRO A 500 31.65 14.84 -6.49
N LYS A 501 30.62 14.05 -6.15
CA LYS A 501 29.91 14.07 -4.87
C LYS A 501 29.78 12.67 -4.30
N ILE A 502 30.31 12.47 -3.09
CA ILE A 502 30.19 11.22 -2.35
C ILE A 502 28.75 11.06 -1.85
N THR A 503 28.19 9.86 -2.01
CA THR A 503 26.83 9.49 -1.58
C THR A 503 26.82 8.11 -0.91
N ASP A 504 25.66 7.72 -0.36
CA ASP A 504 25.37 6.39 0.20
C ASP A 504 26.08 6.10 1.55
N PHE A 505 25.73 6.92 2.55
CA PHE A 505 26.31 6.87 3.90
C PHE A 505 25.72 5.78 4.80
N GLY A 506 24.93 4.84 4.26
CA GLY A 506 24.25 3.81 5.05
C GLY A 506 25.20 2.91 5.86
N LEU A 507 26.43 2.68 5.37
CA LEU A 507 27.46 1.89 6.06
C LEU A 507 28.45 2.73 6.87
N SER A 508 28.38 4.06 6.79
CA SER A 508 29.36 4.94 7.42
C SER A 508 29.34 4.86 8.94
N ARG A 509 30.45 5.20 9.59
CA ARG A 509 30.63 5.13 11.05
C ARG A 509 31.28 6.39 11.58
N LEU A 510 30.74 6.90 12.69
CA LEU A 510 31.40 7.92 13.50
C LEU A 510 32.63 7.32 14.18
N PHE A 511 33.75 8.02 14.11
CA PHE A 511 35.04 7.60 14.64
C PHE A 511 35.56 8.63 15.64
N HIS A 512 35.86 8.17 16.86
CA HIS A 512 36.48 9.00 17.89
C HIS A 512 37.99 8.71 17.91
N GLN A 513 38.82 9.77 17.92
CA GLN A 513 40.26 9.75 17.59
C GLN A 513 41.18 8.82 18.43
N ASN A 514 40.65 7.98 19.33
CA ASN A 514 41.41 7.04 20.17
C ASN A 514 40.88 5.60 20.15
N GLN A 515 39.99 5.23 19.23
CA GLN A 515 39.36 3.90 19.22
C GLN A 515 39.50 3.19 17.88
N THR A 516 40.24 2.09 17.84
CA THR A 516 40.11 1.12 16.75
C THR A 516 38.77 0.42 16.90
N ILE A 517 37.88 0.57 15.92
CA ILE A 517 36.57 -0.07 15.94
C ILE A 517 36.73 -1.48 15.36
N HIS A 518 36.38 -2.50 16.15
CA HIS A 518 36.27 -3.88 15.69
C HIS A 518 34.82 -4.22 15.42
N THR A 519 34.52 -4.75 14.23
CA THR A 519 33.18 -5.24 13.88
C THR A 519 33.19 -6.75 13.65
N ALA A 520 32.16 -7.44 14.16
CA ALA A 520 31.90 -8.84 13.86
C ALA A 520 31.13 -9.03 12.54
N THR A 521 30.62 -7.94 11.96
CA THR A 521 29.90 -7.93 10.68
C THR A 521 30.71 -7.21 9.62
N TYR A 522 31.04 -7.94 8.55
CA TYR A 522 31.76 -7.44 7.37
C TYR A 522 30.74 -6.94 6.34
N THR A 523 30.75 -5.64 6.04
CA THR A 523 29.79 -5.01 5.11
C THR A 523 30.51 -4.00 4.23
N GLY A 524 30.36 -4.11 2.92
CA GLY A 524 31.04 -3.25 1.94
C GLY A 524 31.17 -3.99 0.61
N THR A 525 31.74 -3.33 -0.39
CA THR A 525 31.84 -3.89 -1.74
C THR A 525 33.19 -4.58 -1.97
N PHE A 526 33.15 -5.88 -2.26
CA PHE A 526 34.36 -6.66 -2.60
C PHE A 526 35.11 -6.02 -3.77
N GLY A 527 36.42 -5.90 -3.64
CA GLY A 527 37.29 -5.18 -4.58
C GLY A 527 37.69 -3.78 -4.11
N TYR A 528 36.85 -3.11 -3.31
CA TYR A 528 37.16 -1.80 -2.73
C TYR A 528 37.47 -1.85 -1.22
N MET A 529 37.13 -2.96 -0.55
CA MET A 529 37.40 -3.16 0.87
C MET A 529 38.88 -3.41 1.14
N ALA A 530 39.42 -2.73 2.16
CA ALA A 530 40.77 -2.97 2.65
C ALA A 530 40.89 -4.36 3.33
N LEU A 531 42.06 -4.98 3.22
CA LEU A 531 42.30 -6.36 3.71
C LEU A 531 42.12 -6.48 5.23
N GLU A 532 42.59 -5.51 6.01
CA GLU A 532 42.43 -5.51 7.46
C GLU A 532 40.96 -5.41 7.89
N TYR A 533 40.14 -4.72 7.09
CA TYR A 533 38.70 -4.64 7.33
C TYR A 533 38.03 -5.96 6.96
N GLN A 534 38.34 -6.51 5.78
CA GLN A 534 37.77 -7.75 5.29
C GLN A 534 38.13 -8.97 6.14
N LEU A 535 39.37 -9.07 6.62
CA LEU A 535 39.88 -10.26 7.31
C LEU A 535 39.74 -10.18 8.83
N ARG A 536 39.82 -8.97 9.40
CA ARG A 536 39.92 -8.77 10.86
C ARG A 536 38.86 -7.83 11.43
N GLY A 537 38.02 -7.24 10.57
CA GLY A 537 36.95 -6.33 10.99
C GLY A 537 37.48 -5.02 11.57
N ILE A 538 38.72 -4.64 11.25
CA ILE A 538 39.38 -3.44 11.77
C ILE A 538 38.92 -2.23 10.93
N ILE A 539 38.21 -1.30 11.57
CA ILE A 539 37.74 -0.07 10.94
C ILE A 539 38.65 1.08 11.35
N THR A 540 39.27 1.72 10.36
CA THR A 540 40.08 2.94 10.50
C THR A 540 39.86 3.83 9.28
N PRO A 541 40.21 5.13 9.33
CA PRO A 541 40.16 6.01 8.15
C PRO A 541 40.96 5.44 6.96
N MET A 542 41.99 4.63 7.21
CA MET A 542 42.81 3.99 6.18
C MET A 542 42.05 2.98 5.31
N ALA A 543 40.88 2.51 5.75
CA ALA A 543 40.01 1.68 4.94
C ALA A 543 39.46 2.46 3.73
N ASP A 544 39.01 3.71 3.94
CA ASP A 544 38.55 4.58 2.84
C ASP A 544 39.72 5.02 1.95
N ILE A 545 40.93 5.19 2.52
CA ILE A 545 42.13 5.49 1.73
C ILE A 545 42.46 4.36 0.76
N PHE A 546 42.32 3.11 1.19
CA PHE A 546 42.48 1.95 0.32
C PHE A 546 41.44 1.99 -0.82
N SER A 547 40.17 2.21 -0.51
CA SER A 547 39.11 2.32 -1.51
C SER A 547 39.37 3.46 -2.51
N LEU A 548 39.84 4.62 -2.03
CA LEU A 548 40.26 5.74 -2.87
C LEU A 548 41.40 5.33 -3.82
N GLY A 549 42.39 4.58 -3.32
CA GLY A 549 43.48 4.05 -4.14
C GLY A 549 42.98 3.20 -5.30
N VAL A 550 42.04 2.28 -5.03
CA VAL A 550 41.41 1.46 -6.07
C VAL A 550 40.66 2.33 -7.09
N ILE A 551 39.88 3.31 -6.63
CA ILE A 551 39.14 4.23 -7.52
C ILE A 551 40.10 5.04 -8.40
N ILE A 552 41.20 5.57 -7.85
CA ILE A 552 42.22 6.29 -8.62
C ILE A 552 42.76 5.39 -9.74
N MET A 553 43.10 4.14 -9.42
CA MET A 553 43.61 3.18 -10.41
C MET A 553 42.57 2.88 -11.51
N GLU A 554 41.31 2.71 -11.16
CA GLU A 554 40.23 2.49 -12.13
C GLU A 554 39.97 3.74 -13.01
N VAL A 555 40.00 4.93 -12.42
CA VAL A 555 39.87 6.20 -13.14
C VAL A 555 41.07 6.44 -14.08
N ILE A 556 42.26 5.93 -13.79
CA ILE A 556 43.41 6.10 -14.71
C ILE A 556 43.40 5.01 -15.79
N THR A 557 43.16 3.76 -15.43
CA THR A 557 43.30 2.63 -16.36
C THR A 557 42.05 2.36 -17.18
N GLY A 558 40.87 2.78 -16.71
CA GLY A 558 39.57 2.45 -17.31
C GLY A 558 39.20 0.96 -17.25
N HIS A 559 39.89 0.18 -16.42
CA HIS A 559 39.64 -1.26 -16.28
C HIS A 559 39.17 -1.60 -14.87
N ARG A 560 38.04 -2.32 -14.78
CA ARG A 560 37.43 -2.81 -13.52
C ARG A 560 38.12 -4.05 -12.94
N LYS A 561 39.39 -4.30 -13.29
CA LYS A 561 40.12 -5.52 -12.90
C LYS A 561 41.04 -5.23 -11.71
N TYR A 562 40.43 -5.07 -10.54
CA TYR A 562 41.06 -5.43 -9.28
C TYR A 562 40.64 -6.87 -8.92
N PRO A 563 41.52 -7.75 -8.38
CA PRO A 563 42.86 -7.47 -7.85
C PRO A 563 43.98 -7.53 -8.89
N TYR A 564 44.97 -6.64 -8.68
CA TYR A 564 46.29 -6.52 -9.31
C TYR A 564 46.49 -7.21 -10.69
N PRO A 565 46.76 -6.45 -11.77
CA PRO A 565 47.46 -7.02 -12.92
C PRO A 565 48.73 -7.73 -12.42
N ASP A 566 49.02 -8.93 -12.93
CA ASP A 566 50.24 -9.70 -12.59
C ASP A 566 51.51 -8.85 -12.66
N ASP A 567 51.48 -7.80 -13.48
CA ASP A 567 52.56 -6.85 -13.69
C ASP A 567 52.84 -5.94 -12.48
N ILE A 568 51.84 -5.52 -11.69
CA ILE A 568 52.09 -4.73 -10.46
C ILE A 568 52.79 -5.61 -9.41
N ARG A 569 52.46 -6.91 -9.37
CA ARG A 569 53.17 -7.89 -8.52
C ARG A 569 54.61 -8.16 -8.99
N LYS A 570 54.93 -7.89 -10.26
CA LYS A 570 56.26 -8.07 -10.86
C LYS A 570 57.12 -6.82 -10.79
N SER A 571 56.58 -5.65 -11.16
CA SER A 571 57.27 -4.35 -11.19
C SER A 571 56.27 -3.19 -11.23
N SER A 572 56.15 -2.44 -10.12
CA SER A 572 55.40 -1.18 -10.08
C SER A 572 55.92 -0.16 -11.09
N LYS A 573 57.23 -0.16 -11.37
CA LYS A 573 57.87 0.74 -12.33
C LYS A 573 57.41 0.46 -13.76
N ASP A 574 57.44 -0.81 -14.19
CA ASP A 574 57.04 -1.21 -15.54
C ASP A 574 55.55 -0.92 -15.78
N PHE A 575 54.73 -1.11 -14.73
CA PHE A 575 53.32 -0.75 -14.76
C PHE A 575 53.12 0.76 -14.98
N ILE A 576 53.79 1.61 -14.19
CA ILE A 576 53.72 3.07 -14.30
C ILE A 576 54.13 3.52 -15.70
N GLU A 577 55.32 3.10 -16.16
CA GLU A 577 55.87 3.50 -17.46
C GLU A 577 54.91 3.13 -18.61
N ARG A 578 54.33 1.93 -18.56
CA ARG A 578 53.38 1.47 -19.57
C ARG A 578 52.09 2.28 -19.59
N GLU A 579 51.45 2.50 -18.43
CA GLU A 579 50.19 3.25 -18.40
C GLU A 579 50.39 4.72 -18.76
N VAL A 580 51.50 5.35 -18.31
CA VAL A 580 51.89 6.70 -18.74
C VAL A 580 52.09 6.75 -20.25
N GLN A 581 52.74 5.75 -20.85
CA GLN A 581 52.93 5.70 -22.30
C GLN A 581 51.61 5.57 -23.07
N LYS A 582 50.66 4.77 -22.58
CA LYS A 582 49.32 4.68 -23.18
C LYS A 582 48.60 6.03 -23.14
N TRP A 583 48.65 6.72 -22.00
CA TRP A 583 48.07 8.06 -21.87
C TRP A 583 48.78 9.09 -22.73
N ARG A 584 50.11 9.02 -22.87
CA ARG A 584 50.89 9.91 -23.75
C ARG A 584 50.39 9.81 -25.20
N ILE A 585 50.14 8.60 -25.69
CA ILE A 585 49.58 8.37 -27.03
C ILE A 585 48.18 8.98 -27.12
N LYS A 586 47.31 8.71 -26.15
CA LYS A 586 45.94 9.21 -26.13
C LYS A 586 45.86 10.74 -26.10
N LEU A 587 46.67 11.39 -25.26
CA LEU A 587 46.71 12.86 -25.15
C LEU A 587 47.20 13.54 -26.44
N GLN A 588 48.02 12.86 -27.25
CA GLN A 588 48.45 13.37 -28.56
C GLN A 588 47.33 13.33 -29.61
N GLU A 589 46.33 12.46 -29.43
CA GLU A 589 45.17 12.33 -30.31
C GLU A 589 44.02 13.28 -29.89
N GLU A 590 44.02 13.77 -28.65
CA GLU A 590 43.01 14.70 -28.12
C GLU A 590 43.36 16.18 -28.39
N PRO A 591 42.43 16.98 -28.95
CA PRO A 591 42.63 18.42 -29.07
C PRO A 591 42.52 19.09 -27.69
N GLY A 592 43.52 19.89 -27.29
CA GLY A 592 43.40 20.81 -26.14
C GLY A 592 44.34 20.59 -24.95
N TYR A 593 45.37 19.75 -25.05
CA TYR A 593 46.39 19.63 -23.98
C TYR A 593 47.17 20.95 -23.80
N ILE A 594 47.38 21.35 -22.55
CA ILE A 594 48.17 22.56 -22.21
C ILE A 594 49.67 22.25 -22.28
N SER A 595 50.08 21.09 -21.77
CA SER A 595 51.45 20.59 -21.81
C SER A 595 51.44 19.07 -21.63
N LEU A 596 51.75 18.34 -22.72
CA LEU A 596 51.82 16.87 -22.71
C LEU A 596 52.70 16.33 -21.58
N GLU A 597 53.84 16.97 -21.33
CA GLU A 597 54.77 16.51 -20.30
C GLU A 597 54.25 16.77 -18.89
N ALA A 598 53.58 17.90 -18.66
CA ALA A 598 52.96 18.18 -17.36
C ALA A 598 51.81 17.21 -17.08
N ASP A 599 50.98 16.91 -18.09
CA ASP A 599 49.88 15.96 -17.97
C ASP A 599 50.41 14.54 -17.72
N CYS A 600 51.45 14.10 -18.45
CA CYS A 600 52.10 12.81 -18.18
C CYS A 600 52.67 12.73 -16.77
N GLN A 601 53.31 13.78 -16.26
CA GLN A 601 53.81 13.83 -14.87
C GLN A 601 52.67 13.77 -13.85
N GLN A 602 51.55 14.43 -14.14
CA GLN A 602 50.37 14.40 -13.29
C GLN A 602 49.74 13.00 -13.26
N ILE A 603 49.68 12.31 -14.40
CA ILE A 603 49.20 10.93 -14.54
C ILE A 603 50.11 9.98 -13.76
N GLU A 604 51.42 10.07 -13.97
CA GLU A 604 52.42 9.29 -13.25
C GLU A 604 52.25 9.43 -11.74
N LYS A 605 52.11 10.68 -11.27
CA LYS A 605 51.86 11.00 -9.87
C LYS A 605 50.57 10.36 -9.34
N CYS A 606 49.46 10.46 -10.06
CA CYS A 606 48.21 9.84 -9.62
C CYS A 606 48.31 8.31 -9.54
N ILE A 607 49.03 7.66 -10.48
CA ILE A 607 49.29 6.21 -10.41
C ILE A 607 50.10 5.87 -9.16
N GLN A 608 51.18 6.61 -8.89
CA GLN A 608 52.01 6.40 -7.70
C GLN A 608 51.19 6.55 -6.42
N ILE A 609 50.37 7.59 -6.31
CA ILE A 609 49.45 7.79 -5.18
C ILE A 609 48.49 6.61 -5.03
N GLY A 610 47.85 6.17 -6.13
CA GLY A 610 46.95 5.03 -6.13
C GLY A 610 47.61 3.76 -5.59
N LEU A 611 48.83 3.46 -6.06
CA LEU A 611 49.63 2.32 -5.60
C LEU A 611 49.99 2.40 -4.12
N ILE A 612 50.39 3.57 -3.62
CA ILE A 612 50.69 3.78 -2.20
C ILE A 612 49.43 3.60 -1.34
N CYS A 613 48.27 4.09 -1.81
CA CYS A 613 47.01 4.00 -1.08
C CYS A 613 46.51 2.55 -0.90
N VAL A 614 46.82 1.65 -1.85
CA VAL A 614 46.42 0.24 -1.77
C VAL A 614 47.42 -0.66 -1.01
N ASN A 615 48.37 -0.07 -0.27
CA ASN A 615 49.33 -0.84 0.53
C ASN A 615 48.60 -1.81 1.49
N PRO A 616 49.01 -3.10 1.58
CA PRO A 616 48.39 -4.05 2.50
C PRO A 616 48.46 -3.63 3.97
N GLU A 617 49.50 -2.90 4.37
CA GLU A 617 49.65 -2.39 5.73
C GLU A 617 49.01 -1.00 5.87
N PRO A 618 47.99 -0.83 6.74
CA PRO A 618 47.27 0.44 6.88
C PRO A 618 48.16 1.60 7.34
N THR A 619 49.17 1.31 8.16
CA THR A 619 50.11 2.30 8.70
C THR A 619 51.07 2.88 7.67
N LYS A 620 51.20 2.22 6.51
CA LYS A 620 52.03 2.68 5.39
C LYS A 620 51.25 3.56 4.40
N ARG A 621 49.92 3.58 4.52
CA ARG A 621 49.05 4.44 3.70
C ARG A 621 49.13 5.90 4.17
N PRO A 622 49.15 6.88 3.26
CA PRO A 622 49.12 8.31 3.60
C PRO A 622 47.75 8.71 4.15
N THR A 623 47.71 9.80 4.93
CA THR A 623 46.44 10.44 5.27
C THR A 623 45.87 11.16 4.04
N VAL A 624 44.55 11.39 4.02
CA VAL A 624 43.90 12.09 2.91
C VAL A 624 44.46 13.51 2.70
N LYS A 625 44.81 14.23 3.77
CA LYS A 625 45.51 15.51 3.66
C LYS A 625 46.83 15.40 2.89
N LYS A 626 47.66 14.41 3.20
CA LYS A 626 48.92 14.17 2.46
C LYS A 626 48.66 13.83 0.99
N ILE A 627 47.60 13.08 0.70
CA ILE A 627 47.20 12.77 -0.68
C ILE A 627 46.90 14.06 -1.44
N ILE A 628 46.14 14.99 -0.86
CA ILE A 628 45.86 16.30 -1.45
C ILE A 628 47.15 17.11 -1.63
N ASP A 629 48.01 17.17 -0.61
CA ASP A 629 49.29 17.88 -0.68
C ASP A 629 50.20 17.30 -1.79
N MET A 630 50.24 15.98 -1.97
CA MET A 630 50.97 15.31 -3.06
C MET A 630 50.37 15.64 -4.43
N LEU A 631 49.04 15.58 -4.58
CA LEU A 631 48.33 15.94 -5.81
C LEU A 631 48.68 17.37 -6.24
N GLN A 632 48.64 18.32 -5.29
CA GLN A 632 48.91 19.74 -5.51
C GLN A 632 50.41 20.09 -5.61
N GLY A 633 51.30 19.12 -5.37
CA GLY A 633 52.75 19.33 -5.42
C GLY A 633 53.34 20.08 -4.22
N LEU A 634 52.59 20.12 -3.11
CA LEU A 634 53.01 20.70 -1.83
C LEU A 634 53.82 19.71 -0.96
N GLU A 635 53.69 18.39 -1.21
CA GLU A 635 54.44 17.33 -0.53
C GLU A 635 55.25 16.49 -1.54
N SER A 636 56.49 16.13 -1.16
CA SER A 636 57.35 15.25 -1.95
C SER A 636 56.97 13.79 -1.77
N MET A 637 56.88 13.05 -2.88
CA MET A 637 56.61 11.61 -2.88
C MET A 637 57.87 10.75 -2.72
N GLU A 638 59.07 11.34 -2.68
CA GLU A 638 60.34 10.58 -2.71
C GLU A 638 60.49 9.55 -1.60
N TRP A 639 59.93 9.82 -0.41
CA TRP A 639 59.97 8.86 0.69
C TRP A 639 59.11 7.64 0.36
N TYR A 640 57.88 7.84 -0.10
CA TYR A 640 56.97 6.76 -0.46
C TYR A 640 57.49 5.96 -1.66
N ILE A 641 58.04 6.64 -2.67
CA ILE A 641 58.62 5.97 -3.84
C ILE A 641 59.77 5.04 -3.43
N ARG A 642 60.67 5.50 -2.55
CA ARG A 642 61.84 4.73 -2.09
C ARG A 642 61.54 3.61 -1.09
N ASN A 643 60.42 3.66 -0.37
CA ASN A 643 60.15 2.70 0.70
C ASN A 643 58.96 1.78 0.38
N GLU A 644 58.03 2.23 -0.45
CA GLU A 644 56.77 1.53 -0.72
C GLU A 644 56.60 1.10 -2.18
N LEU A 645 57.28 1.76 -3.14
CA LEU A 645 57.18 1.43 -4.57
C LEU A 645 58.43 0.79 -5.17
N SER A 646 59.59 0.88 -4.50
CA SER A 646 60.82 0.22 -4.95
C SER A 646 60.83 -1.26 -4.57
N ILE A 647 60.63 -2.14 -5.55
CA ILE A 647 60.73 -3.58 -5.38
C ILE A 647 62.21 -3.98 -5.46
N ASP A 648 62.80 -4.24 -4.29
CA ASP A 648 63.92 -5.18 -4.11
C ASP A 648 63.62 -6.15 -2.94
N GLY A 649 62.35 -6.26 -2.51
CA GLY A 649 61.99 -6.87 -1.22
C GLY A 649 60.81 -7.83 -1.25
N ILE A 650 60.77 -8.77 -2.19
CA ILE A 650 60.04 -10.03 -1.98
C ILE A 650 61.08 -11.15 -2.00
N GLN A 651 61.73 -11.37 -0.85
CA GLN A 651 62.38 -12.65 -0.62
C GLN A 651 61.28 -13.70 -0.43
N GLU A 652 61.34 -14.73 -1.26
CA GLU A 652 60.65 -15.99 -1.06
C GLU A 652 60.94 -16.52 0.34
N GLU A 653 59.94 -16.58 1.21
CA GLU A 653 59.95 -17.52 2.34
C GLU A 653 59.11 -18.74 1.94
N GLN A 654 59.79 -19.89 2.03
CA GLN A 654 59.40 -21.24 1.59
C GLN A 654 58.25 -21.85 2.38
#